data_AF-A0A0T5NXJ6-F1
#
_entry.id   AF-A0A0T5NXJ6-F1
#
_cell.length_a   1.000
_cell.length_b   1.000
_cell.length_c   1.000
_cell.angle_alpha   90.00
_cell.angle_beta   90.00
_cell.angle_gamma   90.00
#
_symmetry.space_group_name_H-M   'P 1'
#
loop_
_entity.id
_entity.type
_entity.pdbx_description
1 polymer ?
#
loop_
_entity_poly.entity_id
_entity_poly.type
_entity_poly.pdbx_seq_one_letter_code
_entity_poly.pdbx_strand_id
1 'polypeptide(L)'
;MLVMLSVVPARGEGAPEAVADAPNYIAESEHFRLYCNAGDHDCGASNDPALAQHSREMLDNMEAAYAWLDDLGFPVEESHLERARSDRKFRLRLDPNSAANGGCVGDACTDVSGADSKLLIPKSNVAMAANDPSLLAHEFVHTLQRAVDVRGSDRFWMDEATATAIGTSFGTKYGYGVDLYEPKYYMSFDRPFYDVVSDGYGNWAYLLGVGQNLGSRDMVAYLSKPQFLNIEEDFHGASPSALMDLLYDKDLVGGLTFDQESPKFVAKMNNIEPSNDPGDSAYHYYTDIEDHTVSIPATDASHEERFDGSALTYAVAPMRLKLDVTAKPDAEPRDTLMMVDLEVTDGSPRDDLTLVIEHKQADKPLQETLMLDGSNPPDELGFVRVVNVPSAAQGDASPNRFELEVRARPIGLDPPGCLRAGEPAGFAARGFDPEEADNWRLEADNGTTDGLSVTPAHSGEVNVSLEVDSPVTRGQTGLEPVTQETSRVELGRFKVAQDDCMVRLSVGPAQATYTSDGSYTEYRTPSGRALYFKQGDIAVYKQSGWMPIPAPAKQMVIGRISGSPLMGGLAQGALKEDADTEAILPAMPLEFSRRFSWKNIRKATLLSGKKTQRSAAPCPGGGEGCTETVFRMGPHAIPIIYDAQDRPLRAVFKNQPVEFAYGTWPIRRPPGW
;
A
#
# COMPACT_ATOMS: atom_id res chain seq x y z
N MET A 1 56.82 -81.34 -28.90
CA MET A 1 56.45 -80.11 -29.63
C MET A 1 55.01 -79.79 -29.23
N LEU A 2 54.65 -79.04 -28.20
CA LEU A 2 55.24 -77.90 -27.48
C LEU A 2 55.50 -76.69 -28.39
N VAL A 3 54.50 -75.81 -28.47
CA VAL A 3 54.66 -74.37 -28.66
C VAL A 3 53.75 -73.69 -27.63
N MET A 4 54.38 -72.84 -26.82
CA MET A 4 53.82 -72.12 -25.68
C MET A 4 53.00 -70.90 -26.13
N LEU A 5 51.86 -70.68 -25.49
CA LEU A 5 51.24 -69.36 -25.35
C LEU A 5 51.50 -68.90 -23.92
N SER A 6 52.30 -67.85 -23.78
CA SER A 6 52.55 -67.13 -22.55
C SER A 6 51.30 -66.36 -22.13
N VAL A 7 50.65 -66.84 -21.06
CA VAL A 7 49.64 -66.11 -20.31
C VAL A 7 50.37 -65.12 -19.39
N VAL A 8 50.13 -63.83 -19.59
CA VAL A 8 50.45 -62.78 -18.61
C VAL A 8 49.41 -62.90 -17.48
N PRO A 9 49.81 -63.02 -16.21
CA PRO A 9 48.85 -63.10 -15.12
C PRO A 9 48.14 -61.75 -14.96
N ALA A 10 46.82 -61.83 -14.73
CA ALA A 10 46.00 -60.71 -14.31
C ALA A 10 46.66 -60.01 -13.10
N ARG A 11 46.83 -58.69 -13.20
CA ARG A 11 47.12 -57.85 -12.03
C ARG A 11 46.00 -58.07 -11.02
N GLY A 12 46.37 -58.59 -9.86
CA GLY A 12 45.46 -58.81 -8.75
C GLY A 12 44.77 -57.53 -8.34
N GLU A 13 43.56 -57.71 -7.80
CA GLU A 13 42.90 -56.76 -6.91
C GLU A 13 43.94 -56.27 -5.89
N GLY A 14 44.32 -54.99 -6.03
CA GLY A 14 45.19 -54.34 -5.06
C GLY A 14 44.52 -54.40 -3.69
N ALA A 15 45.30 -54.70 -2.66
CA ALA A 15 44.91 -54.47 -1.28
C ALA A 15 44.34 -53.04 -1.14
N PRO A 16 43.34 -52.80 -0.25
CA PRO A 16 42.88 -51.46 0.03
C PRO A 16 44.08 -50.64 0.52
N GLU A 17 44.54 -49.73 -0.34
CA GLU A 17 45.52 -48.71 0.03
C GLU A 17 44.89 -47.94 1.20
N ALA A 18 45.55 -47.92 2.36
CA ALA A 18 45.02 -47.19 3.49
C ALA A 18 44.98 -45.71 3.09
N VAL A 19 43.78 -45.12 3.06
CA VAL A 19 43.55 -43.80 2.46
C VAL A 19 44.37 -42.68 3.13
N ALA A 20 44.78 -42.90 4.39
CA ALA A 20 45.69 -42.02 5.14
C ALA A 20 47.13 -41.95 4.58
N ASP A 21 47.51 -42.84 3.64
CA ASP A 21 48.84 -42.89 3.04
C ASP A 21 48.92 -42.22 1.64
N ALA A 22 47.82 -41.60 1.16
CA ALA A 22 47.86 -40.81 -0.07
C ALA A 22 48.62 -39.49 0.18
N PRO A 23 49.63 -39.13 -0.66
CA PRO A 23 50.56 -38.02 -0.39
C PRO A 23 49.92 -36.62 -0.36
N ASN A 24 48.65 -36.51 -0.74
CA ASN A 24 47.88 -35.28 -0.80
C ASN A 24 46.66 -35.28 0.14
N TYR A 25 46.50 -36.26 1.03
CA TYR A 25 45.43 -36.29 2.02
C TYR A 25 45.65 -35.25 3.14
N ILE A 26 44.57 -34.58 3.58
CA ILE A 26 44.63 -33.56 4.64
C ILE A 26 43.77 -33.95 5.84
N ALA A 27 42.46 -34.12 5.63
CA ALA A 27 41.48 -34.40 6.68
C ALA A 27 40.24 -35.08 6.10
N GLU A 28 39.41 -35.68 6.95
CA GLU A 28 38.13 -36.26 6.56
C GLU A 28 37.08 -36.11 7.66
N SER A 29 35.82 -36.16 7.24
CA SER A 29 34.61 -36.19 8.06
C SER A 29 33.74 -37.39 7.62
N GLU A 30 32.45 -37.43 7.96
CA GLU A 30 31.57 -38.55 7.64
C GLU A 30 31.38 -38.72 6.13
N HIS A 31 30.97 -37.65 5.44
CA HIS A 31 30.64 -37.62 4.02
C HIS A 31 31.76 -37.03 3.16
N PHE A 32 32.65 -36.21 3.72
CA PHE A 32 33.67 -35.47 2.95
C PHE A 32 35.11 -35.89 3.28
N ARG A 33 35.99 -35.67 2.30
CA ARG A 33 37.44 -35.80 2.43
C ARG A 33 38.15 -34.66 1.71
N LEU A 34 39.08 -34.03 2.42
CA LEU A 34 39.87 -32.92 1.91
C LEU A 34 41.23 -33.38 1.41
N TYR A 35 41.57 -32.97 0.20
CA TYR A 35 42.85 -33.23 -0.45
C TYR A 35 43.55 -31.95 -0.87
N CYS A 36 44.86 -32.01 -1.05
CA CYS A 36 45.62 -30.99 -1.75
C CYS A 36 45.50 -31.18 -3.27
N ASN A 37 45.26 -30.09 -4.00
CA ASN A 37 45.20 -30.04 -5.47
C ASN A 37 46.59 -29.94 -6.12
N ALA A 38 47.62 -30.57 -5.54
CA ALA A 38 48.94 -30.71 -6.12
C ALA A 38 49.27 -32.21 -6.24
N GLY A 39 49.67 -32.65 -7.43
CA GLY A 39 49.76 -34.06 -7.80
C GLY A 39 50.53 -34.97 -6.82
N ASP A 40 51.58 -34.45 -6.15
CA ASP A 40 52.48 -35.25 -5.29
C ASP A 40 52.89 -34.54 -3.97
N HIS A 41 52.20 -33.47 -3.56
CA HIS A 41 52.62 -32.65 -2.42
C HIS A 41 51.48 -32.34 -1.45
N ASP A 42 51.79 -32.41 -0.14
CA ASP A 42 50.96 -31.83 0.91
C ASP A 42 50.91 -30.31 0.71
N CYS A 43 49.70 -29.74 0.80
CA CYS A 43 49.48 -28.29 0.80
C CYS A 43 50.08 -27.61 2.05
N GLY A 44 50.86 -28.31 2.86
CA GLY A 44 51.53 -27.83 4.07
C GLY A 44 50.74 -28.11 5.34
N ALA A 45 49.63 -28.84 5.26
CA ALA A 45 48.73 -29.08 6.39
C ALA A 45 49.36 -29.97 7.48
N SER A 46 50.28 -30.87 7.10
CA SER A 46 51.01 -31.69 8.07
C SER A 46 52.00 -30.88 8.93
N ASN A 47 52.40 -29.70 8.47
CA ASN A 47 53.40 -28.85 9.12
C ASN A 47 52.84 -27.52 9.65
N ASP A 48 51.55 -27.24 9.42
CA ASP A 48 50.86 -26.01 9.83
C ASP A 48 49.60 -26.37 10.65
N PRO A 49 49.67 -26.30 12.00
CA PRO A 49 48.55 -26.62 12.87
C PRO A 49 47.31 -25.74 12.63
N ALA A 50 47.48 -24.49 12.20
CA ALA A 50 46.36 -23.59 11.93
C ALA A 50 45.64 -24.02 10.65
N LEU A 51 46.39 -24.35 9.60
CA LEU A 51 45.83 -24.91 8.37
C LEU A 51 45.08 -26.22 8.63
N ALA A 52 45.63 -27.10 9.47
CA ALA A 52 44.98 -28.35 9.84
C ALA A 52 43.69 -28.14 10.65
N GLN A 53 43.68 -27.14 11.55
CA GLN A 53 42.48 -26.77 12.31
C GLN A 53 41.40 -26.21 11.39
N HIS A 54 41.71 -25.21 10.57
CA HIS A 54 40.76 -24.62 9.63
C HIS A 54 40.23 -25.63 8.61
N SER A 55 41.07 -26.58 8.19
CA SER A 55 40.63 -27.68 7.32
C SER A 55 39.56 -28.57 7.96
N ARG A 56 39.61 -28.78 9.29
CA ARG A 56 38.59 -29.54 10.02
C ARG A 56 37.32 -28.72 10.22
N GLU A 57 37.46 -27.46 10.62
CA GLU A 57 36.34 -26.53 10.76
C GLU A 57 35.55 -26.38 9.44
N MET A 58 36.26 -26.30 8.32
CA MET A 58 35.66 -26.29 6.98
C MET A 58 34.89 -27.59 6.67
N LEU A 59 35.44 -28.75 7.02
CA LEU A 59 34.72 -30.03 6.87
C LEU A 59 33.48 -30.09 7.76
N ASP A 60 33.56 -29.60 9.01
CA ASP A 60 32.41 -29.54 9.92
C ASP A 60 31.30 -28.64 9.34
N ASN A 61 31.64 -27.51 8.71
CA ASN A 61 30.67 -26.65 8.02
C ASN A 61 30.04 -27.35 6.81
N MET A 62 30.82 -28.11 6.04
CA MET A 62 30.31 -28.90 4.90
C MET A 62 29.37 -30.02 5.36
N GLU A 63 29.67 -30.71 6.46
CA GLU A 63 28.76 -31.70 7.06
C GLU A 63 27.46 -31.05 7.53
N ALA A 64 27.55 -29.86 8.14
CA ALA A 64 26.38 -29.10 8.57
C ALA A 64 25.52 -28.68 7.36
N ALA A 65 26.14 -28.21 6.27
CA ALA A 65 25.44 -27.85 5.04
C ALA A 65 24.79 -29.09 4.39
N TYR A 66 25.50 -30.20 4.31
CA TYR A 66 25.00 -31.47 3.80
C TYR A 66 23.75 -31.94 4.56
N ALA A 67 23.84 -32.05 5.89
CA ALA A 67 22.74 -32.53 6.72
C ALA A 67 21.53 -31.58 6.67
N TRP A 68 21.78 -30.28 6.58
CA TRP A 68 20.72 -29.27 6.48
C TRP A 68 19.99 -29.33 5.13
N LEU A 69 20.73 -29.43 4.03
CA LEU A 69 20.16 -29.55 2.69
C LEU A 69 19.40 -30.88 2.53
N ASP A 70 19.93 -31.99 3.05
CA ASP A 70 19.24 -33.28 3.09
C ASP A 70 17.91 -33.18 3.84
N ASP A 71 17.92 -32.60 5.04
CA ASP A 71 16.69 -32.36 5.81
C ASP A 71 15.69 -31.55 4.97
N LEU A 72 16.14 -30.52 4.24
CA LEU A 72 15.32 -29.68 3.34
C LEU A 72 14.80 -30.39 2.09
N GLY A 73 15.20 -31.63 1.85
CA GLY A 73 14.76 -32.44 0.72
C GLY A 73 15.58 -32.22 -0.55
N PHE A 74 16.75 -31.57 -0.46
CA PHE A 74 17.68 -31.49 -1.58
C PHE A 74 18.34 -32.87 -1.81
N PRO A 75 18.61 -33.25 -3.07
CA PRO A 75 19.18 -34.56 -3.40
C PRO A 75 20.70 -34.59 -3.17
N VAL A 76 21.16 -34.32 -1.96
CA VAL A 76 22.60 -34.19 -1.65
C VAL A 76 23.38 -35.49 -1.87
N GLU A 77 22.73 -36.64 -1.72
CA GLU A 77 23.32 -37.95 -2.04
C GLU A 77 23.60 -38.11 -3.54
N GLU A 78 22.85 -37.40 -4.40
CA GLU A 78 22.98 -37.43 -5.85
C GLU A 78 23.96 -36.38 -6.39
N SER A 79 24.58 -35.58 -5.49
CA SER A 79 25.60 -34.58 -5.85
C SER A 79 26.65 -35.16 -6.81
N HIS A 80 26.97 -34.34 -7.81
CA HIS A 80 27.98 -34.57 -8.83
C HIS A 80 29.39 -34.18 -8.38
N LEU A 81 29.58 -33.81 -7.11
CA LEU A 81 30.91 -33.58 -6.55
C LEU A 81 31.77 -34.85 -6.64
N GLU A 82 33.01 -34.70 -7.09
CA GLU A 82 33.97 -35.80 -7.25
C GLU A 82 34.02 -36.70 -6.02
N ARG A 83 34.01 -38.02 -6.22
CA ARG A 83 34.02 -39.01 -5.12
C ARG A 83 35.31 -39.80 -5.04
N ALA A 84 35.69 -40.15 -3.83
CA ALA A 84 36.74 -41.13 -3.58
C ALA A 84 36.30 -42.52 -4.06
N ARG A 85 37.16 -43.17 -4.85
CA ARG A 85 36.88 -44.51 -5.43
C ARG A 85 36.69 -45.60 -4.37
N SER A 86 37.32 -45.45 -3.21
CA SER A 86 37.38 -46.44 -2.13
C SER A 86 36.07 -46.57 -1.36
N ASP A 87 35.44 -45.44 -1.04
CA ASP A 87 34.39 -45.33 -0.03
C ASP A 87 33.30 -44.32 -0.38
N ARG A 88 33.34 -43.78 -1.62
CA ARG A 88 32.31 -42.89 -2.20
C ARG A 88 32.11 -41.54 -1.47
N LYS A 89 32.94 -41.22 -0.47
CA LYS A 89 33.00 -39.89 0.15
C LYS A 89 33.30 -38.80 -0.88
N PHE A 90 32.69 -37.64 -0.72
CA PHE A 90 32.92 -36.47 -1.55
C PHE A 90 34.32 -35.89 -1.35
N ARG A 91 34.91 -35.37 -2.42
CA ARG A 91 36.26 -34.80 -2.43
C ARG A 91 36.21 -33.30 -2.51
N LEU A 92 36.81 -32.66 -1.52
CA LEU A 92 37.12 -31.23 -1.52
C LEU A 92 38.61 -31.05 -1.81
N ARG A 93 38.99 -29.94 -2.43
CA ARG A 93 40.37 -29.70 -2.84
C ARG A 93 40.87 -28.33 -2.36
N LEU A 94 41.94 -28.33 -1.57
CA LEU A 94 42.72 -27.11 -1.34
C LEU A 94 43.62 -26.85 -2.54
N ASP A 95 43.44 -25.70 -3.20
CA ASP A 95 44.21 -25.31 -4.37
C ASP A 95 45.41 -24.43 -3.97
N PRO A 96 46.65 -24.90 -4.13
CA PRO A 96 47.83 -24.07 -3.86
C PRO A 96 48.12 -23.07 -4.99
N ASN A 97 47.47 -23.19 -6.15
CA ASN A 97 47.70 -22.30 -7.29
C ASN A 97 46.90 -21.00 -7.14
N SER A 98 47.50 -19.89 -7.56
CA SER A 98 46.76 -18.63 -7.70
C SER A 98 45.87 -18.65 -8.93
N ALA A 99 44.85 -17.79 -8.96
CA ALA A 99 43.98 -17.52 -10.10
C ALA A 99 44.76 -17.37 -11.42
N ALA A 100 45.86 -16.60 -11.39
CA ALA A 100 46.73 -16.35 -12.55
C ALA A 100 47.45 -17.60 -13.11
N ASN A 101 47.48 -18.70 -12.35
CA ASN A 101 48.07 -19.97 -12.74
C ASN A 101 47.01 -21.06 -12.99
N GLY A 102 45.76 -20.66 -13.25
CA GLY A 102 44.64 -21.57 -13.50
C GLY A 102 44.01 -22.15 -12.24
N GLY A 103 44.27 -21.55 -11.07
CA GLY A 103 43.55 -21.84 -9.83
C GLY A 103 42.21 -21.10 -9.73
N CYS A 104 41.45 -21.36 -8.68
CA CYS A 104 40.19 -20.68 -8.39
C CYS A 104 40.37 -19.14 -8.33
N VAL A 105 39.47 -18.40 -8.99
CA VAL A 105 39.51 -16.93 -9.11
C VAL A 105 38.80 -16.23 -7.93
N GLY A 106 37.90 -16.94 -7.24
CA GLY A 106 37.14 -16.45 -6.08
C GLY A 106 37.59 -17.04 -4.74
N ASP A 107 36.76 -16.84 -3.73
CA ASP A 107 37.04 -17.25 -2.35
C ASP A 107 36.91 -18.76 -2.13
N ALA A 108 36.01 -19.38 -2.88
CA ALA A 108 35.94 -20.78 -3.26
C ALA A 108 35.35 -20.84 -4.68
N CYS A 109 35.49 -21.97 -5.37
CA CYS A 109 34.94 -22.13 -6.71
C CYS A 109 34.54 -23.58 -6.97
N THR A 110 33.46 -23.76 -7.73
CA THR A 110 33.09 -25.05 -8.30
C THR A 110 33.52 -25.14 -9.76
N ASP A 111 34.45 -26.05 -10.05
CA ASP A 111 34.87 -26.41 -11.40
C ASP A 111 33.99 -27.53 -11.96
N VAL A 112 33.17 -27.20 -12.96
CA VAL A 112 32.24 -28.11 -13.64
C VAL A 112 32.79 -28.63 -14.98
N SER A 113 34.08 -28.43 -15.28
CA SER A 113 34.67 -28.75 -16.60
C SER A 113 34.93 -30.25 -16.88
N GLY A 114 34.20 -31.14 -16.24
CA GLY A 114 34.29 -32.59 -16.44
C GLY A 114 33.06 -33.35 -15.94
N ALA A 115 33.10 -34.70 -16.02
CA ALA A 115 31.97 -35.56 -15.68
C ALA A 115 31.54 -35.49 -14.19
N ASP A 116 32.48 -35.12 -13.31
CA ASP A 116 32.23 -34.82 -11.89
C ASP A 116 32.70 -33.38 -11.62
N SER A 117 31.92 -32.63 -10.84
CA SER A 117 32.25 -31.28 -10.36
C SER A 117 33.35 -31.33 -9.30
N LYS A 118 34.20 -30.31 -9.22
CA LYS A 118 35.22 -30.18 -8.17
C LYS A 118 34.99 -28.90 -7.37
N LEU A 119 34.93 -29.01 -6.05
CA LEU A 119 34.93 -27.86 -5.15
C LEU A 119 36.38 -27.53 -4.76
N LEU A 120 36.85 -26.37 -5.21
CA LEU A 120 38.21 -25.86 -5.01
C LEU A 120 38.20 -24.70 -4.00
N ILE A 121 39.02 -24.79 -2.97
CA ILE A 121 39.27 -23.69 -2.02
C ILE A 121 40.73 -23.25 -2.15
N PRO A 122 41.03 -22.00 -2.55
CA PRO A 122 42.40 -21.49 -2.53
C PRO A 122 43.01 -21.69 -1.14
N LYS A 123 44.25 -22.19 -1.07
CA LYS A 123 44.93 -22.41 0.21
C LYS A 123 45.00 -21.14 1.06
N SER A 124 45.14 -19.97 0.43
CA SER A 124 45.14 -18.67 1.11
C SER A 124 43.81 -18.35 1.82
N ASN A 125 42.72 -18.99 1.41
CA ASN A 125 41.35 -18.66 1.78
C ASN A 125 40.72 -19.70 2.71
N VAL A 126 41.43 -20.78 3.04
CA VAL A 126 40.94 -21.85 3.93
C VAL A 126 40.45 -21.35 5.29
N ALA A 127 41.12 -20.36 5.87
CA ALA A 127 40.72 -19.77 7.15
C ALA A 127 39.40 -19.00 7.02
N MET A 128 39.18 -18.33 5.90
CA MET A 128 37.93 -17.63 5.62
C MET A 128 36.81 -18.62 5.33
N ALA A 129 37.03 -19.64 4.49
CA ALA A 129 36.04 -20.69 4.23
C ALA A 129 35.63 -21.44 5.51
N ALA A 130 36.58 -21.68 6.44
CA ALA A 130 36.28 -22.23 7.76
C ALA A 130 35.40 -21.30 8.62
N ASN A 131 35.53 -19.98 8.42
CA ASN A 131 34.79 -18.96 9.14
C ASN A 131 33.60 -18.38 8.35
N ASP A 132 33.29 -18.90 7.17
CA ASP A 132 32.16 -18.48 6.34
C ASP A 132 31.40 -19.72 5.83
N PRO A 133 30.44 -20.22 6.62
CA PRO A 133 29.63 -21.36 6.23
C PRO A 133 28.75 -21.06 5.01
N SER A 134 28.44 -19.78 4.72
CA SER A 134 27.56 -19.40 3.60
C SER A 134 28.21 -19.70 2.25
N LEU A 135 29.50 -19.37 2.11
CA LEU A 135 30.31 -19.64 0.92
C LEU A 135 30.39 -21.13 0.60
N LEU A 136 30.59 -21.97 1.63
CA LEU A 136 30.69 -23.41 1.44
C LEU A 136 29.36 -24.06 1.03
N ALA A 137 28.25 -23.64 1.64
CA ALA A 137 26.93 -24.10 1.25
C ALA A 137 26.58 -23.65 -0.18
N HIS A 138 26.89 -22.40 -0.53
CA HIS A 138 26.75 -21.86 -1.88
C HIS A 138 27.47 -22.74 -2.92
N GLU A 139 28.77 -22.99 -2.73
CA GLU A 139 29.55 -23.81 -3.66
C GLU A 139 29.09 -25.27 -3.69
N PHE A 140 28.62 -25.80 -2.55
CA PHE A 140 28.10 -27.17 -2.54
C PHE A 140 26.82 -27.31 -3.36
N VAL A 141 25.95 -26.31 -3.38
CA VAL A 141 24.72 -26.31 -4.20
C VAL A 141 25.05 -26.40 -5.69
N HIS A 142 26.10 -25.71 -6.16
CA HIS A 142 26.58 -25.84 -7.55
C HIS A 142 26.90 -27.29 -7.93
N THR A 143 27.30 -28.11 -6.97
CA THR A 143 27.58 -29.54 -7.20
C THR A 143 26.33 -30.42 -7.29
N LEU A 144 25.17 -29.92 -6.84
CA LEU A 144 23.89 -30.60 -7.01
C LEU A 144 23.41 -30.49 -8.46
N GLN A 145 23.95 -29.53 -9.21
CA GLN A 145 23.67 -29.38 -10.63
C GLN A 145 24.54 -30.30 -11.46
N ARG A 146 23.95 -30.85 -12.51
CA ARG A 146 24.66 -31.72 -13.44
C ARG A 146 25.55 -30.90 -14.36
N ALA A 147 26.85 -31.11 -14.25
CA ALA A 147 27.81 -30.54 -15.18
C ALA A 147 27.51 -31.02 -16.62
N VAL A 148 27.13 -30.09 -17.49
CA VAL A 148 27.12 -30.33 -18.94
C VAL A 148 28.52 -29.99 -19.43
N ASP A 149 29.18 -30.95 -20.11
CA ASP A 149 30.60 -30.95 -20.49
C ASP A 149 30.93 -29.85 -21.55
N VAL A 150 30.75 -28.58 -21.19
CA VAL A 150 30.84 -27.44 -22.09
C VAL A 150 31.83 -26.44 -21.52
N ARG A 151 33.06 -26.49 -22.06
CA ARG A 151 34.05 -25.44 -21.83
C ARG A 151 33.47 -24.11 -22.32
N GLY A 152 33.19 -23.21 -21.39
CA GLY A 152 32.90 -21.80 -21.67
C GLY A 152 31.42 -21.45 -21.87
N SER A 153 30.47 -22.16 -21.25
CA SER A 153 29.15 -21.57 -20.99
C SER A 153 29.26 -20.63 -19.79
N ASP A 154 28.83 -19.38 -19.98
CA ASP A 154 28.50 -18.49 -18.87
C ASP A 154 27.42 -19.19 -18.04
N ARG A 155 27.62 -19.34 -16.72
CA ARG A 155 26.63 -19.97 -15.85
C ARG A 155 25.30 -19.23 -15.96
N PHE A 156 24.20 -19.96 -15.92
CA PHE A 156 22.89 -19.32 -15.92
C PHE A 156 22.68 -18.47 -14.67
N TRP A 157 22.14 -17.26 -14.81
CA TRP A 157 21.89 -16.36 -13.70
C TRP A 157 21.02 -16.97 -12.57
N MET A 158 20.12 -17.89 -12.93
CA MET A 158 19.23 -18.56 -11.98
C MET A 158 19.96 -19.60 -11.12
N ASP A 159 20.98 -20.25 -11.69
CA ASP A 159 21.84 -21.19 -10.94
C ASP A 159 22.50 -20.42 -9.78
N GLU A 160 23.15 -19.31 -10.12
CA GLU A 160 23.84 -18.50 -9.14
C GLU A 160 22.92 -17.81 -8.14
N ALA A 161 21.75 -17.32 -8.58
CA ALA A 161 20.73 -16.80 -7.68
C ALA A 161 20.25 -17.87 -6.69
N THR A 162 20.08 -19.12 -7.14
CA THR A 162 19.63 -20.25 -6.30
C THR A 162 20.70 -20.64 -5.28
N ALA A 163 21.95 -20.82 -5.73
CA ALA A 163 23.07 -21.13 -4.86
C ALA A 163 23.32 -20.02 -3.82
N THR A 164 23.23 -18.75 -4.22
CA THR A 164 23.39 -17.60 -3.32
C THR A 164 22.23 -17.51 -2.32
N ALA A 165 20.99 -17.77 -2.73
CA ALA A 165 19.85 -17.77 -1.81
C ALA A 165 20.03 -18.81 -0.70
N ILE A 166 20.45 -20.03 -1.09
CA ILE A 166 20.68 -21.13 -0.16
C ILE A 166 21.88 -20.85 0.75
N GLY A 167 23.01 -20.38 0.19
CA GLY A 167 24.19 -19.99 0.95
C GLY A 167 23.87 -18.91 1.99
N THR A 168 23.17 -17.84 1.59
CA THR A 168 22.75 -16.76 2.49
C THR A 168 21.79 -17.23 3.58
N SER A 169 20.82 -18.08 3.24
CA SER A 169 19.91 -18.66 4.24
C SER A 169 20.65 -19.52 5.26
N PHE A 170 21.61 -20.34 4.79
CA PHE A 170 22.47 -21.12 5.66
C PHE A 170 23.31 -20.22 6.58
N GLY A 171 24.02 -19.23 6.05
CA GLY A 171 24.79 -18.28 6.85
C GLY A 171 23.94 -17.61 7.94
N THR A 172 22.75 -17.14 7.57
CA THR A 172 21.78 -16.53 8.50
C THR A 172 21.40 -17.46 9.64
N LYS A 173 21.14 -18.74 9.33
CA LYS A 173 20.80 -19.77 10.33
C LYS A 173 21.92 -19.98 11.35
N TYR A 174 23.18 -19.77 10.96
CA TYR A 174 24.36 -19.94 11.81
C TYR A 174 24.90 -18.63 12.40
N GLY A 175 24.09 -17.56 12.38
CA GLY A 175 24.39 -16.30 13.08
C GLY A 175 25.24 -15.32 12.29
N TYR A 176 25.47 -15.56 11.00
CA TYR A 176 26.01 -14.55 10.10
C TYR A 176 24.89 -13.60 9.69
N GLY A 177 25.16 -12.29 9.67
CA GLY A 177 24.20 -11.33 9.13
C GLY A 177 23.94 -11.58 7.65
N VAL A 178 22.80 -11.09 7.15
CA VAL A 178 22.47 -11.09 5.71
C VAL A 178 23.41 -10.20 4.87
N ASP A 179 24.34 -9.49 5.53
CA ASP A 179 25.21 -8.47 4.95
C ASP A 179 26.41 -9.04 4.14
N LEU A 180 26.59 -10.37 4.07
CA LEU A 180 27.66 -11.00 3.27
C LEU A 180 27.49 -10.75 1.76
N TYR A 181 26.25 -10.60 1.28
CA TYR A 181 25.92 -10.33 -0.12
C TYR A 181 24.83 -9.25 -0.21
N GLU A 182 25.03 -8.04 0.33
CA GLU A 182 23.93 -7.05 0.31
C GLU A 182 23.35 -6.90 -1.11
N PRO A 183 22.04 -7.22 -1.32
CA PRO A 183 21.46 -7.36 -2.66
C PRO A 183 21.62 -6.12 -3.52
N LYS A 184 21.66 -4.95 -2.85
CA LYS A 184 21.84 -3.64 -3.48
C LYS A 184 23.09 -3.56 -4.35
N TYR A 185 24.13 -4.35 -4.06
CA TYR A 185 25.38 -4.30 -4.82
C TYR A 185 25.30 -4.94 -6.21
N TYR A 186 24.28 -5.79 -6.45
CA TYR A 186 24.25 -6.68 -7.61
C TYR A 186 22.91 -6.69 -8.36
N MET A 187 21.86 -6.14 -7.76
CA MET A 187 20.51 -6.12 -8.34
C MET A 187 20.23 -4.78 -9.04
N SER A 188 19.62 -4.85 -10.23
CA SER A 188 19.15 -3.68 -11.00
C SER A 188 17.75 -3.99 -11.54
N PHE A 189 16.75 -3.23 -11.11
CA PHE A 189 15.35 -3.39 -11.52
C PHE A 189 15.00 -2.62 -12.78
N ASP A 190 15.79 -1.62 -13.17
CA ASP A 190 15.64 -0.87 -14.41
C ASP A 190 16.11 -1.63 -15.67
N ARG A 191 16.57 -2.87 -15.49
CA ARG A 191 16.90 -3.83 -16.55
C ARG A 191 15.98 -5.06 -16.46
N PRO A 192 15.83 -5.84 -17.54
CA PRO A 192 15.12 -7.11 -17.45
C PRO A 192 15.68 -7.94 -16.30
N PHE A 193 14.83 -8.55 -15.48
CA PHE A 193 15.26 -9.27 -14.28
C PHE A 193 16.38 -10.31 -14.51
N TYR A 194 16.43 -10.92 -15.70
CA TYR A 194 17.46 -11.88 -16.10
C TYR A 194 18.77 -11.24 -16.63
N ASP A 195 18.77 -9.94 -16.92
CA ASP A 195 19.92 -9.15 -17.40
C ASP A 195 20.71 -8.62 -16.20
N VAL A 196 21.38 -9.55 -15.52
CA VAL A 196 22.01 -9.35 -14.22
C VAL A 196 23.37 -8.62 -14.35
N VAL A 197 23.65 -7.68 -13.43
CA VAL A 197 24.90 -6.88 -13.42
C VAL A 197 26.13 -7.73 -13.02
N SER A 198 25.90 -8.76 -12.23
CA SER A 198 26.82 -9.86 -11.92
C SER A 198 26.10 -11.19 -12.21
N ASP A 199 26.81 -12.32 -12.22
CA ASP A 199 26.32 -13.64 -12.67
C ASP A 199 25.05 -14.22 -11.97
N GLY A 200 24.27 -13.44 -11.22
CA GLY A 200 23.00 -13.82 -10.59
C GLY A 200 22.92 -13.43 -9.11
N TYR A 201 24.02 -12.95 -8.53
CA TYR A 201 24.16 -12.59 -7.11
C TYR A 201 23.21 -11.50 -6.59
N GLY A 202 22.51 -10.75 -7.45
CA GLY A 202 21.46 -9.85 -6.98
C GLY A 202 20.18 -10.60 -6.66
N ASN A 203 19.76 -11.47 -7.58
CA ASN A 203 18.40 -11.99 -7.67
C ASN A 203 18.02 -13.00 -6.58
N TRP A 204 18.99 -13.50 -5.79
CA TRP A 204 18.72 -14.40 -4.68
C TRP A 204 17.75 -13.80 -3.65
N ALA A 205 17.78 -12.49 -3.45
CA ALA A 205 16.92 -11.82 -2.47
C ALA A 205 15.44 -11.94 -2.84
N TYR A 206 15.14 -11.94 -4.15
CA TYR A 206 13.80 -12.22 -4.64
C TYR A 206 13.39 -13.66 -4.30
N LEU A 207 14.27 -14.64 -4.54
CA LEU A 207 14.01 -16.05 -4.22
C LEU A 207 13.75 -16.29 -2.73
N LEU A 208 14.50 -15.62 -1.83
CA LEU A 208 14.20 -15.68 -0.40
C LEU A 208 12.88 -15.00 -0.05
N GLY A 209 12.55 -13.87 -0.68
CA GLY A 209 11.28 -13.19 -0.51
C GLY A 209 10.08 -14.08 -0.88
N VAL A 210 10.15 -14.77 -2.01
CA VAL A 210 9.14 -15.77 -2.42
C VAL A 210 9.05 -16.88 -1.38
N GLY A 211 10.18 -17.43 -0.96
CA GLY A 211 10.21 -18.50 0.04
C GLY A 211 9.64 -18.10 1.39
N GLN A 212 9.90 -16.86 1.84
CA GLN A 212 9.31 -16.28 3.04
C GLN A 212 7.78 -16.19 2.91
N ASN A 213 7.29 -15.67 1.79
CA ASN A 213 5.84 -15.53 1.55
C ASN A 213 5.12 -16.87 1.40
N LEU A 214 5.82 -17.90 0.89
CA LEU A 214 5.33 -19.28 0.87
C LEU A 214 5.29 -19.95 2.26
N GLY A 215 5.96 -19.38 3.26
CA GLY A 215 6.24 -20.10 4.51
C GLY A 215 7.14 -21.32 4.30
N SER A 216 7.99 -21.29 3.26
CA SER A 216 8.98 -22.33 2.99
C SER A 216 9.96 -22.44 4.16
N ARG A 217 10.30 -23.67 4.57
CA ARG A 217 11.26 -23.88 5.65
C ARG A 217 12.60 -23.25 5.29
N ASP A 218 13.15 -22.49 6.24
CA ASP A 218 14.36 -21.69 6.09
C ASP A 218 14.36 -20.83 4.81
N MET A 219 13.17 -20.44 4.33
CA MET A 219 12.94 -19.69 3.08
C MET A 219 13.41 -20.38 1.79
N VAL A 220 14.13 -21.50 1.83
CA VAL A 220 14.76 -22.10 0.63
C VAL A 220 14.33 -23.53 0.32
N ALA A 221 13.60 -24.21 1.20
CA ALA A 221 13.16 -25.59 0.95
C ALA A 221 12.44 -25.79 -0.39
N TYR A 222 11.68 -24.81 -0.87
CA TYR A 222 10.98 -24.89 -2.16
C TYR A 222 11.93 -24.98 -3.37
N LEU A 223 13.18 -24.52 -3.23
CA LEU A 223 14.23 -24.59 -4.27
C LEU A 223 14.84 -26.00 -4.40
N SER A 224 14.45 -26.96 -3.55
CA SER A 224 14.87 -28.37 -3.65
C SER A 224 14.28 -29.09 -4.86
N LYS A 225 13.33 -28.47 -5.57
CA LYS A 225 12.66 -29.06 -6.73
C LYS A 225 13.67 -29.24 -7.88
N PRO A 226 13.64 -30.39 -8.60
CA PRO A 226 14.61 -30.71 -9.63
C PRO A 226 14.81 -29.61 -10.69
N GLN A 227 13.75 -28.86 -11.02
CA GLN A 227 13.78 -27.80 -12.02
C GLN A 227 14.72 -26.63 -11.66
N PHE A 228 14.94 -26.37 -10.36
CA PHE A 228 15.93 -25.37 -9.90
C PHE A 228 17.35 -25.94 -9.80
N LEU A 229 17.51 -27.26 -9.89
CA LEU A 229 18.79 -27.96 -9.75
C LEU A 229 19.31 -28.53 -11.08
N ASN A 230 18.45 -28.64 -12.10
CA ASN A 230 18.79 -29.13 -13.43
C ASN A 230 18.83 -28.02 -14.48
N ILE A 231 19.04 -26.77 -14.07
CA ILE A 231 19.01 -25.58 -14.93
C ILE A 231 19.90 -25.75 -16.16
N GLU A 232 21.15 -26.14 -15.95
CA GLU A 232 22.13 -26.35 -17.02
C GLU A 232 21.72 -27.47 -18.01
N GLU A 233 21.05 -28.53 -17.54
CA GLU A 233 20.58 -29.63 -18.39
C GLU A 233 19.29 -29.26 -19.14
N ASP A 234 18.32 -28.67 -18.45
CA ASP A 234 16.97 -28.40 -18.95
C ASP A 234 16.94 -27.18 -19.89
N PHE A 235 17.81 -26.19 -19.66
CA PHE A 235 17.84 -24.93 -20.41
C PHE A 235 19.10 -24.76 -21.27
N HIS A 236 19.86 -25.83 -21.50
CA HIS A 236 21.10 -25.77 -22.28
C HIS A 236 20.92 -25.07 -23.64
N GLY A 237 21.66 -23.99 -23.87
CA GLY A 237 21.61 -23.21 -25.11
C GLY A 237 20.36 -22.33 -25.28
N ALA A 238 19.50 -22.24 -24.27
CA ALA A 238 18.38 -21.31 -24.23
C ALA A 238 18.85 -19.87 -23.94
N SER A 239 18.00 -18.89 -24.23
CA SER A 239 18.25 -17.51 -23.82
C SER A 239 18.14 -17.37 -22.29
N PRO A 240 18.82 -16.41 -21.66
CA PRO A 240 18.68 -16.13 -20.23
C PRO A 240 17.22 -15.90 -19.79
N SER A 241 16.39 -15.36 -20.69
CA SER A 241 14.96 -15.13 -20.46
C SER A 241 14.12 -16.40 -20.34
N ALA A 242 14.56 -17.53 -20.91
CA ALA A 242 13.82 -18.79 -20.81
C ALA A 242 13.67 -19.27 -19.35
N LEU A 243 14.62 -18.91 -18.48
CA LEU A 243 14.56 -19.25 -17.06
C LEU A 243 13.46 -18.52 -16.29
N MET A 244 12.88 -17.47 -16.88
CA MET A 244 11.69 -16.84 -16.30
C MET A 244 10.52 -17.84 -16.22
N ASP A 245 10.43 -18.83 -17.12
CA ASP A 245 9.40 -19.88 -17.08
C ASP A 245 9.29 -20.54 -15.70
N LEU A 246 10.42 -20.75 -15.02
CA LEU A 246 10.47 -21.34 -13.67
C LEU A 246 9.74 -20.48 -12.63
N LEU A 247 9.82 -19.15 -12.75
CA LEU A 247 9.18 -18.21 -11.84
C LEU A 247 7.68 -17.98 -12.18
N TYR A 248 7.21 -18.47 -13.32
CA TYR A 248 5.78 -18.47 -13.69
C TYR A 248 5.09 -19.82 -13.46
N ASP A 249 5.85 -20.88 -13.16
CA ASP A 249 5.28 -22.19 -12.84
C ASP A 249 4.69 -22.20 -11.43
N LYS A 250 3.36 -22.16 -11.36
CA LYS A 250 2.58 -22.15 -10.11
C LYS A 250 2.88 -23.35 -9.21
N ASP A 251 3.19 -24.51 -9.77
CA ASP A 251 3.50 -25.69 -8.97
C ASP A 251 4.91 -25.59 -8.38
N LEU A 252 5.85 -24.91 -9.06
CA LEU A 252 7.20 -24.65 -8.55
C LEU A 252 7.22 -23.56 -7.49
N VAL A 253 6.55 -22.43 -7.71
CA VAL A 253 6.56 -21.29 -6.78
C VAL A 253 5.31 -21.22 -5.90
N GLY A 254 4.58 -22.32 -5.72
CA GLY A 254 3.47 -22.41 -4.77
C GLY A 254 2.33 -21.41 -5.03
N GLY A 255 2.10 -21.07 -6.29
CA GLY A 255 1.11 -20.09 -6.74
C GLY A 255 1.59 -18.64 -6.72
N LEU A 256 2.76 -18.35 -6.14
CA LEU A 256 3.36 -17.00 -6.06
C LEU A 256 4.21 -16.70 -7.30
N THR A 257 3.56 -16.57 -8.45
CA THR A 257 4.24 -16.33 -9.73
C THR A 257 4.87 -14.95 -9.82
N PHE A 258 5.84 -14.80 -10.74
CA PHE A 258 6.62 -13.56 -10.88
C PHE A 258 5.76 -12.30 -11.11
N ASP A 259 4.68 -12.39 -11.88
CA ASP A 259 3.69 -11.32 -12.08
C ASP A 259 2.98 -10.89 -10.79
N GLN A 260 2.86 -11.80 -9.82
CA GLN A 260 2.17 -11.52 -8.56
C GLN A 260 3.11 -11.00 -7.48
N GLU A 261 4.35 -11.48 -7.45
CA GLU A 261 5.29 -11.17 -6.37
C GLU A 261 6.29 -10.08 -6.73
N SER A 262 6.68 -9.94 -8.00
CA SER A 262 7.67 -8.94 -8.42
C SER A 262 7.24 -7.51 -8.07
N PRO A 263 6.00 -7.05 -8.34
CA PRO A 263 5.58 -5.71 -7.94
C PRO A 263 5.64 -5.46 -6.42
N LYS A 264 5.28 -6.47 -5.62
CA LYS A 264 5.34 -6.41 -4.14
C LYS A 264 6.78 -6.40 -3.64
N PHE A 265 7.66 -7.15 -4.30
CA PHE A 265 9.08 -7.19 -3.98
C PHE A 265 9.73 -5.84 -4.31
N VAL A 266 9.48 -5.32 -5.52
CA VAL A 266 9.92 -3.98 -5.96
C VAL A 266 9.44 -2.90 -4.98
N ALA A 267 8.21 -2.96 -4.49
CA ALA A 267 7.67 -1.99 -3.53
C ALA A 267 8.56 -1.83 -2.29
N LYS A 268 9.17 -2.92 -1.80
CA LYS A 268 10.06 -2.94 -0.63
C LYS A 268 11.47 -2.42 -0.92
N MET A 269 11.86 -2.31 -2.19
CA MET A 269 13.22 -1.98 -2.59
C MET A 269 13.30 -0.56 -3.15
N ASN A 270 13.75 0.35 -2.29
CA ASN A 270 13.98 1.75 -2.65
C ASN A 270 15.49 2.02 -2.77
N ASN A 271 15.89 3.01 -3.58
CA ASN A 271 17.28 3.42 -3.62
C ASN A 271 17.66 4.17 -2.33
N ILE A 272 18.81 3.83 -1.78
CA ILE A 272 19.51 4.66 -0.80
C ILE A 272 19.91 5.97 -1.51
N GLU A 273 19.66 7.14 -0.93
CA GLU A 273 20.21 8.38 -1.50
C GLU A 273 21.74 8.28 -1.54
N PRO A 274 22.40 8.74 -2.63
CA PRO A 274 23.84 8.60 -2.75
C PRO A 274 24.54 9.22 -1.54
N SER A 275 25.41 8.43 -0.91
CA SER A 275 26.32 8.90 0.13
C SER A 275 27.24 9.97 -0.45
N ASN A 276 27.49 11.03 0.32
CA ASN A 276 28.48 12.06 -0.06
C ASN A 276 29.93 11.53 0.02
N ASP A 277 30.14 10.25 0.33
CA ASP A 277 31.46 9.64 0.43
C ASP A 277 31.92 9.10 -0.94
N PRO A 278 32.98 9.66 -1.56
CA PRO A 278 33.46 9.23 -2.87
C PRO A 278 34.07 7.81 -2.91
N GLY A 279 34.14 7.12 -1.76
CA GLY A 279 34.46 5.69 -1.68
C GLY A 279 33.23 4.76 -1.72
N ASP A 280 32.02 5.31 -1.63
CA ASP A 280 30.77 4.55 -1.69
C ASP A 280 30.45 4.29 -3.17
N SER A 281 31.02 3.23 -3.74
CA SER A 281 30.68 2.77 -5.09
C SER A 281 29.30 2.10 -5.09
N ALA A 282 28.30 2.77 -4.52
CA ALA A 282 27.01 2.19 -4.22
C ALA A 282 26.30 1.81 -5.51
N TYR A 283 26.28 0.53 -5.83
CA TYR A 283 25.23 0.05 -6.72
C TYR A 283 23.91 0.23 -5.98
N HIS A 284 23.00 0.85 -6.69
CA HIS A 284 21.63 1.13 -6.29
C HIS A 284 20.73 0.20 -7.12
N TYR A 285 19.52 -0.09 -6.63
CA TYR A 285 18.56 -0.92 -7.36
C TYR A 285 18.13 -0.35 -8.72
N TYR A 286 18.39 0.93 -8.97
CA TYR A 286 18.16 1.60 -10.25
C TYR A 286 19.41 2.40 -10.63
N THR A 287 19.79 2.37 -11.91
CA THR A 287 20.97 3.07 -12.43
C THR A 287 20.78 4.59 -12.37
N ASP A 288 19.66 5.08 -12.89
CA ASP A 288 19.27 6.50 -12.91
C ASP A 288 17.78 6.63 -12.55
N ILE A 289 17.42 7.70 -11.82
CA ILE A 289 16.02 8.05 -11.52
C ILE A 289 15.73 9.41 -12.14
N GLU A 290 14.74 9.48 -13.03
CA GLU A 290 14.33 10.74 -13.65
C GLU A 290 13.48 11.57 -12.69
N ASP A 291 13.85 12.85 -12.54
CA ASP A 291 13.09 13.83 -11.77
C ASP A 291 12.07 14.52 -12.66
N HIS A 292 10.80 14.39 -12.29
CA HIS A 292 9.70 15.12 -12.91
C HIS A 292 9.09 16.08 -11.89
N THR A 293 8.80 17.32 -12.30
CA THR A 293 8.08 18.28 -11.45
C THR A 293 6.63 18.31 -11.86
N VAL A 294 5.73 18.01 -10.93
CA VAL A 294 4.28 18.19 -11.06
C VAL A 294 3.94 19.61 -10.58
N SER A 295 3.59 20.50 -11.50
CA SER A 295 3.29 21.90 -11.18
C SER A 295 1.79 22.17 -11.10
N ILE A 296 1.23 22.28 -9.89
CA ILE A 296 -0.18 22.60 -9.65
C ILE A 296 -0.32 24.11 -9.44
N PRO A 297 -0.77 24.88 -10.45
CA PRO A 297 -0.71 26.34 -10.43
C PRO A 297 -1.81 27.00 -9.56
N ALA A 298 -2.86 26.24 -9.22
CA ALA A 298 -3.96 26.71 -8.40
C ALA A 298 -4.67 25.53 -7.74
N THR A 299 -4.94 25.63 -6.44
CA THR A 299 -5.63 24.59 -5.67
C THR A 299 -7.15 24.59 -5.85
N ASP A 300 -7.73 25.62 -6.49
CA ASP A 300 -9.18 25.78 -6.71
C ASP A 300 -9.65 25.34 -8.11
N ALA A 301 -8.77 24.74 -8.91
CA ALA A 301 -9.06 24.23 -10.24
C ALA A 301 -8.40 22.87 -10.48
N SER A 302 -9.01 22.05 -11.32
CA SER A 302 -8.38 20.79 -11.74
C SER A 302 -7.14 21.07 -12.60
N HIS A 303 -6.12 20.25 -12.40
CA HIS A 303 -4.87 20.28 -13.14
C HIS A 303 -4.49 18.87 -13.58
N GLU A 304 -3.81 18.77 -14.72
CA GLU A 304 -3.38 17.50 -15.30
C GLU A 304 -2.00 17.70 -15.94
N GLU A 305 -1.09 16.79 -15.62
CA GLU A 305 0.23 16.69 -16.21
C GLU A 305 0.52 15.24 -16.61
N ARG A 306 1.30 15.04 -17.66
CA ARG A 306 1.57 13.72 -18.25
C ARG A 306 3.06 13.53 -18.46
N PHE A 307 3.55 12.35 -18.12
CA PHE A 307 4.95 11.97 -18.26
C PHE A 307 5.08 10.70 -19.10
N ASP A 308 5.86 10.77 -20.15
CA ASP A 308 6.20 9.61 -20.97
C ASP A 308 7.20 8.71 -20.24
N GLY A 309 6.96 7.40 -20.27
CA GLY A 309 7.86 6.40 -19.70
C GLY A 309 7.99 5.15 -20.57
N SER A 310 8.98 4.32 -20.24
CA SER A 310 9.19 3.04 -20.92
C SER A 310 9.87 2.05 -19.99
N ALA A 311 9.24 0.89 -19.79
CA ALA A 311 9.82 -0.22 -19.03
C ALA A 311 10.01 -1.42 -19.96
N LEU A 312 11.21 -2.04 -19.94
CA LEU A 312 11.43 -3.32 -20.62
C LEU A 312 10.66 -4.44 -19.92
N THR A 313 10.36 -5.53 -20.64
CA THR A 313 9.77 -6.73 -20.04
C THR A 313 10.64 -7.21 -18.86
N TYR A 314 10.00 -7.47 -17.72
CA TYR A 314 10.62 -7.82 -16.43
C TYR A 314 11.49 -6.73 -15.81
N ALA A 315 11.27 -5.48 -16.19
CA ALA A 315 11.97 -4.32 -15.65
C ALA A 315 10.98 -3.30 -15.07
N VAL A 316 11.55 -2.26 -14.46
CA VAL A 316 10.86 -1.16 -13.80
C VAL A 316 11.30 0.14 -14.44
N ALA A 317 10.35 1.04 -14.69
CA ALA A 317 10.63 2.44 -15.01
C ALA A 317 10.49 3.28 -13.73
N PRO A 318 11.61 3.69 -13.10
CA PRO A 318 11.60 4.54 -11.91
C PRO A 318 11.42 6.02 -12.25
N MET A 319 10.59 6.72 -11.49
CA MET A 319 10.32 8.17 -11.62
C MET A 319 10.23 8.80 -10.23
N ARG A 320 10.86 9.96 -10.02
CA ARG A 320 10.66 10.77 -8.82
C ARG A 320 9.81 11.99 -9.15
N LEU A 321 8.63 12.06 -8.53
CA LEU A 321 7.66 13.12 -8.79
C LEU A 321 7.77 14.22 -7.74
N LYS A 322 8.52 15.28 -8.03
CA LYS A 322 8.57 16.50 -7.23
C LYS A 322 7.27 17.27 -7.35
N LEU A 323 6.88 17.95 -6.29
CA LEU A 323 5.60 18.67 -6.25
C LEU A 323 5.85 20.17 -6.08
N ASP A 324 5.22 20.97 -6.94
CA ASP A 324 5.21 22.42 -6.84
C ASP A 324 3.75 22.90 -6.86
N VAL A 325 3.22 23.26 -5.68
CA VAL A 325 1.84 23.75 -5.54
C VAL A 325 1.84 25.24 -5.26
N THR A 326 1.17 25.99 -6.13
CA THR A 326 0.90 27.40 -5.89
C THR A 326 -0.48 27.56 -5.23
N ALA A 327 -0.47 27.74 -3.91
CA ALA A 327 -1.68 28.09 -3.17
C ALA A 327 -2.11 29.54 -3.46
N LYS A 328 -3.42 29.77 -3.48
CA LYS A 328 -3.97 31.12 -3.58
C LYS A 328 -3.64 31.91 -2.29
N PRO A 329 -3.08 33.13 -2.37
CA PRO A 329 -2.55 33.86 -1.21
C PRO A 329 -3.53 34.11 -0.05
N ASP A 330 -4.84 34.06 -0.32
CA ASP A 330 -5.91 34.34 0.65
C ASP A 330 -6.88 33.16 0.82
N ALA A 331 -6.54 31.95 0.34
CA ALA A 331 -7.39 30.78 0.55
C ALA A 331 -7.32 30.31 2.01
N GLU A 332 -8.48 30.01 2.60
CA GLU A 332 -8.54 29.31 3.89
C GLU A 332 -7.99 27.89 3.68
N PRO A 333 -7.25 27.30 4.64
CA PRO A 333 -6.64 25.98 4.49
C PRO A 333 -7.62 24.86 4.08
N ARG A 334 -8.86 24.90 4.57
CA ARG A 334 -9.89 23.93 4.17
C ARG A 334 -10.29 24.01 2.69
N ASP A 335 -10.04 25.13 2.04
CA ASP A 335 -10.38 25.41 0.64
C ASP A 335 -9.20 25.10 -0.31
N THR A 336 -8.05 24.65 0.22
CA THR A 336 -6.86 24.24 -0.56
C THR A 336 -6.68 22.72 -0.63
N LEU A 337 -7.58 21.96 0.01
CA LEU A 337 -7.59 20.50 -0.04
C LEU A 337 -7.81 20.01 -1.49
N MET A 338 -7.03 19.00 -1.88
CA MET A 338 -7.13 18.39 -3.20
C MET A 338 -6.93 16.88 -3.14
N MET A 339 -7.48 16.17 -4.14
CA MET A 339 -7.08 14.80 -4.46
C MET A 339 -6.08 14.83 -5.60
N VAL A 340 -5.06 14.00 -5.53
CA VAL A 340 -4.11 13.74 -6.60
C VAL A 340 -4.25 12.29 -7.01
N ASP A 341 -4.68 12.07 -8.25
CA ASP A 341 -4.76 10.77 -8.88
C ASP A 341 -3.47 10.55 -9.70
N LEU A 342 -2.77 9.44 -9.47
CA LEU A 342 -1.69 8.94 -10.31
C LEU A 342 -2.23 7.77 -11.11
N GLU A 343 -2.23 7.85 -12.45
CA GLU A 343 -2.76 6.79 -13.31
C GLU A 343 -1.83 6.53 -14.50
N VAL A 344 -1.54 5.25 -14.78
CA VAL A 344 -0.93 4.85 -16.05
C VAL A 344 -2.05 4.76 -17.10
N THR A 345 -2.14 5.73 -18.00
CA THR A 345 -3.27 5.93 -18.92
C THR A 345 -3.08 5.27 -20.29
N ASP A 346 -1.84 5.20 -20.77
CA ASP A 346 -1.45 4.51 -22.01
C ASP A 346 -0.45 3.38 -21.71
N GLY A 347 -0.32 2.44 -22.64
CA GLY A 347 0.48 1.24 -22.49
C GLY A 347 -0.06 0.09 -23.32
N SER A 348 0.84 -0.69 -23.92
CA SER A 348 0.45 -1.85 -24.71
C SER A 348 1.48 -2.99 -24.60
N PRO A 349 1.15 -4.08 -23.90
CA PRO A 349 -0.12 -4.36 -23.21
C PRO A 349 -0.26 -3.60 -21.88
N ARG A 350 -1.43 -3.03 -21.60
CA ARG A 350 -1.69 -2.31 -20.34
C ARG A 350 -1.80 -3.24 -19.13
N ASP A 351 -2.28 -4.47 -19.35
CA ASP A 351 -2.45 -5.48 -18.29
C ASP A 351 -1.10 -6.03 -17.76
N ASP A 352 0.00 -5.77 -18.47
CA ASP A 352 1.36 -6.16 -18.05
C ASP A 352 2.01 -5.09 -17.16
N LEU A 353 1.38 -3.92 -17.00
CA LEU A 353 1.91 -2.83 -16.20
C LEU A 353 1.36 -2.87 -14.77
N THR A 354 2.18 -2.47 -13.80
CA THR A 354 1.74 -2.24 -12.42
C THR A 354 2.41 -1.00 -11.86
N LEU A 355 1.62 -0.11 -11.27
CA LEU A 355 2.04 1.06 -10.54
C LEU A 355 2.43 0.66 -9.11
N VAL A 356 3.63 1.03 -8.73
CA VAL A 356 4.18 0.83 -7.39
C VAL A 356 4.63 2.18 -6.86
N ILE A 357 4.16 2.54 -5.68
CA ILE A 357 4.54 3.76 -4.97
C ILE A 357 5.45 3.35 -3.82
N GLU A 358 6.20 4.27 -3.25
CA GLU A 358 7.11 3.99 -2.14
C GLU A 358 6.51 3.03 -1.10
N HIS A 359 7.22 1.91 -0.85
CA HIS A 359 6.87 0.90 0.14
C HIS A 359 5.51 0.19 -0.01
N LYS A 360 4.71 0.52 -1.04
CA LYS A 360 3.35 -0.01 -1.25
C LYS A 360 3.07 -0.24 -2.74
N GLN A 361 2.49 -1.38 -3.08
CA GLN A 361 1.85 -1.54 -4.38
C GLN A 361 0.56 -0.71 -4.41
N ALA A 362 0.28 -0.02 -5.53
CA ALA A 362 -0.95 0.76 -5.64
C ALA A 362 -2.21 -0.11 -5.41
N ASP A 363 -3.24 0.44 -4.78
CA ASP A 363 -4.45 -0.30 -4.40
C ASP A 363 -5.21 -0.82 -5.62
N LYS A 364 -5.11 -0.09 -6.74
CA LYS A 364 -5.47 -0.58 -8.07
C LYS A 364 -4.19 -0.74 -8.89
N PRO A 365 -4.06 -1.78 -9.72
CA PRO A 365 -2.80 -2.08 -10.40
C PRO A 365 -2.19 -0.91 -11.17
N LEU A 366 -2.98 0.04 -11.67
CA LEU A 366 -2.50 1.15 -12.50
C LEU A 366 -2.85 2.52 -11.94
N GLN A 367 -3.39 2.59 -10.71
CA GLN A 367 -3.92 3.83 -10.17
C GLN A 367 -3.73 3.89 -8.65
N GLU A 368 -3.24 5.03 -8.17
CA GLU A 368 -3.32 5.43 -6.76
C GLU A 368 -3.97 6.81 -6.65
N THR A 369 -4.69 7.05 -5.57
CA THR A 369 -5.29 8.34 -5.28
C THR A 369 -4.91 8.76 -3.86
N LEU A 370 -4.44 10.00 -3.72
CA LEU A 370 -3.94 10.57 -2.46
C LEU A 370 -4.66 11.88 -2.16
N MET A 371 -4.91 12.18 -0.89
CA MET A 371 -5.33 13.51 -0.44
C MET A 371 -4.11 14.36 -0.08
N LEU A 372 -4.12 15.65 -0.44
CA LEU A 372 -3.06 16.60 -0.07
C LEU A 372 -3.61 17.87 0.58
N ASP A 373 -2.85 18.40 1.55
CA ASP A 373 -3.00 19.77 2.05
C ASP A 373 -2.29 20.73 1.09
N GLY A 374 -3.05 21.43 0.24
CA GLY A 374 -2.48 22.41 -0.68
C GLY A 374 -1.91 23.66 -0.01
N SER A 375 -2.18 23.90 1.28
CA SER A 375 -1.57 24.99 2.04
C SER A 375 -0.18 24.65 2.56
N ASN A 376 0.09 23.37 2.82
CA ASN A 376 1.39 22.85 3.24
C ASN A 376 1.69 21.56 2.45
N PRO A 377 1.86 21.65 1.12
CA PRO A 377 2.11 20.49 0.29
C PRO A 377 3.46 19.84 0.66
N PRO A 378 3.58 18.51 0.52
CA PRO A 378 4.90 17.87 0.59
C PRO A 378 5.77 18.34 -0.59
N ASP A 379 7.10 18.25 -0.45
CA ASP A 379 8.05 18.62 -1.51
C ASP A 379 7.97 17.69 -2.74
N GLU A 380 7.39 16.50 -2.59
CA GLU A 380 7.21 15.49 -3.63
C GLU A 380 6.03 14.57 -3.35
N LEU A 381 5.49 13.96 -4.41
CA LEU A 381 4.52 12.86 -4.34
C LEU A 381 5.19 11.50 -4.07
N GLY A 382 6.52 11.47 -4.09
CA GLY A 382 7.34 10.30 -3.81
C GLY A 382 7.96 9.64 -5.05
N PHE A 383 8.60 8.50 -4.81
CA PHE A 383 9.19 7.63 -5.81
C PHE A 383 8.16 6.66 -6.39
N VAL A 384 7.85 6.86 -7.67
CA VAL A 384 6.87 6.08 -8.44
C VAL A 384 7.61 5.14 -9.38
N ARG A 385 7.10 3.92 -9.50
CA ARG A 385 7.68 2.86 -10.33
C ARG A 385 6.59 2.22 -11.16
N VAL A 386 6.80 2.16 -12.45
CA VAL A 386 5.94 1.37 -13.35
C VAL A 386 6.68 0.08 -13.69
N VAL A 387 6.18 -1.03 -13.15
CA VAL A 387 6.73 -2.37 -13.33
C VAL A 387 6.08 -2.99 -14.56
N ASN A 388 6.88 -3.51 -15.50
CA ASN A 388 6.37 -4.21 -16.69
C ASN A 388 6.60 -5.72 -16.54
N VAL A 389 5.57 -6.43 -16.09
CA VAL A 389 5.61 -7.86 -15.83
C VAL A 389 4.41 -8.54 -16.48
N PRO A 390 4.62 -9.25 -17.60
CA PRO A 390 3.53 -9.92 -18.30
C PRO A 390 2.92 -11.05 -17.48
N SER A 391 1.63 -11.33 -17.68
CA SER A 391 0.92 -12.42 -16.98
C SER A 391 1.44 -13.84 -17.27
N ALA A 392 2.37 -13.99 -18.22
CA ALA A 392 3.05 -15.23 -18.53
C ALA A 392 4.49 -14.94 -18.96
N ALA A 393 5.35 -15.94 -18.85
CA ALA A 393 6.69 -15.86 -19.35
C ALA A 393 6.72 -15.59 -20.88
N GLN A 394 7.64 -14.74 -21.30
CA GLN A 394 7.85 -14.23 -22.65
C GLN A 394 9.35 -14.26 -22.95
N GLY A 395 9.69 -14.37 -24.23
CA GLY A 395 11.08 -14.45 -24.69
C GLY A 395 11.81 -13.11 -24.60
N ASP A 396 11.84 -12.35 -25.69
CA ASP A 396 12.67 -11.16 -25.81
C ASP A 396 12.15 -9.98 -24.98
N ALA A 397 13.07 -9.23 -24.34
CA ALA A 397 12.73 -7.98 -23.67
C ALA A 397 12.19 -6.97 -24.69
N SER A 398 10.93 -6.59 -24.54
CA SER A 398 10.30 -5.57 -25.36
C SER A 398 9.94 -4.35 -24.49
N PRO A 399 10.18 -3.12 -24.98
CA PRO A 399 9.78 -1.93 -24.25
C PRO A 399 8.26 -1.77 -24.30
N ASN A 400 7.64 -1.64 -23.13
CA ASN A 400 6.27 -1.19 -22.98
C ASN A 400 6.32 0.31 -22.65
N ARG A 401 5.99 1.13 -23.65
CA ARG A 401 5.89 2.59 -23.49
C ARG A 401 4.55 2.93 -22.86
N PHE A 402 4.56 3.81 -21.88
CA PHE A 402 3.38 4.21 -21.14
C PHE A 402 3.36 5.72 -20.92
N GLU A 403 2.18 6.23 -20.56
CA GLU A 403 2.00 7.62 -20.11
C GLU A 403 1.49 7.58 -18.66
N LEU A 404 2.20 8.25 -17.76
CA LEU A 404 1.78 8.47 -16.38
C LEU A 404 1.07 9.83 -16.30
N GLU A 405 -0.24 9.82 -16.07
CA GLU A 405 -1.06 11.00 -15.82
C GLU A 405 -1.10 11.29 -14.31
N VAL A 406 -0.79 12.53 -13.95
CA VAL A 406 -1.00 13.06 -12.60
C VAL A 406 -2.11 14.10 -12.67
N ARG A 407 -3.25 13.80 -12.05
CA ARG A 407 -4.42 14.68 -12.05
C ARG A 407 -4.73 15.17 -10.65
N ALA A 408 -4.63 16.48 -10.44
CA ALA A 408 -5.06 17.14 -9.22
C ALA A 408 -6.48 17.69 -9.37
N ARG A 409 -7.34 17.52 -8.37
CA ARG A 409 -8.70 18.08 -8.34
C ARG A 409 -9.04 18.67 -6.98
N PRO A 410 -9.66 19.86 -6.93
CA PRO A 410 -10.09 20.47 -5.68
C PRO A 410 -11.19 19.64 -5.02
N ILE A 411 -11.16 19.57 -3.69
CA ILE A 411 -12.20 18.94 -2.90
C ILE A 411 -12.72 19.88 -1.81
N GLY A 412 -13.87 19.51 -1.23
CA GLY A 412 -14.43 20.22 -0.10
C GLY A 412 -15.12 19.29 0.87
N LEU A 413 -15.07 19.67 2.15
CA LEU A 413 -15.82 19.04 3.23
C LEU A 413 -16.82 20.05 3.77
N ASP A 414 -18.09 19.86 3.43
CA ASP A 414 -19.15 20.73 3.94
C ASP A 414 -19.55 20.27 5.35
N PRO A 415 -19.54 21.18 6.33
CA PRO A 415 -19.88 20.81 7.69
C PRO A 415 -21.35 20.39 7.82
N PRO A 416 -21.65 19.45 8.72
CA PRO A 416 -23.04 19.12 9.03
C PRO A 416 -23.74 20.38 9.54
N GLY A 417 -24.99 20.57 9.10
CA GLY A 417 -25.77 21.74 9.52
C GLY A 417 -25.89 21.86 11.04
N CYS A 418 -25.87 20.73 11.75
CA CYS A 418 -25.94 20.68 13.20
C CYS A 418 -25.15 19.51 13.79
N LEU A 419 -24.47 19.77 14.90
CA LEU A 419 -23.81 18.77 15.75
C LEU A 419 -24.56 18.68 17.08
N ARG A 420 -24.89 17.47 17.54
CA ARG A 420 -25.58 17.19 18.80
C ARG A 420 -24.70 16.34 19.70
N ALA A 421 -24.71 16.62 21.00
CA ALA A 421 -23.96 15.82 21.96
C ALA A 421 -24.49 14.38 21.97
N GLY A 422 -23.59 13.40 21.81
CA GLY A 422 -23.87 11.98 21.79
C GLY A 422 -24.46 11.43 20.49
N GLU A 423 -24.62 12.24 19.44
CA GLU A 423 -25.15 11.79 18.15
C GLU A 423 -24.18 12.04 16.99
N PRO A 424 -23.98 11.07 16.07
CA PRO A 424 -23.12 11.24 14.92
C PRO A 424 -23.71 12.20 13.89
N ALA A 425 -22.87 13.06 13.31
CA ALA A 425 -23.18 13.83 12.12
C ALA A 425 -22.00 13.84 11.14
N GLY A 426 -22.29 13.59 9.86
CA GLY A 426 -21.30 13.50 8.79
C GLY A 426 -21.03 14.83 8.09
N PHE A 427 -19.77 15.09 7.77
CA PHE A 427 -19.38 16.06 6.75
C PHE A 427 -19.77 15.53 5.37
N ALA A 428 -20.29 16.39 4.50
CA ALA A 428 -20.55 16.02 3.12
C ALA A 428 -19.30 16.24 2.27
N ALA A 429 -18.81 15.17 1.65
CA ALA A 429 -17.73 15.25 0.67
C ALA A 429 -18.24 15.91 -0.63
N ARG A 430 -17.42 16.81 -1.19
CA ARG A 430 -17.61 17.40 -2.52
C ARG A 430 -16.36 17.17 -3.35
N GLY A 431 -16.56 16.62 -4.55
CA GLY A 431 -15.48 16.42 -5.52
C GLY A 431 -14.65 15.16 -5.30
N PHE A 432 -14.99 14.30 -4.32
CA PHE A 432 -14.36 13.00 -4.07
C PHE A 432 -15.28 12.04 -3.31
N ASP A 433 -14.96 10.75 -3.41
CA ASP A 433 -15.49 9.70 -2.54
C ASP A 433 -14.48 9.45 -1.40
N PRO A 434 -14.90 9.48 -0.12
CA PRO A 434 -14.02 9.28 1.04
C PRO A 434 -13.25 7.95 1.03
N GLU A 435 -13.72 6.94 0.31
CA GLU A 435 -13.04 5.64 0.18
C GLU A 435 -11.94 5.65 -0.91
N GLU A 436 -11.77 6.74 -1.66
CA GLU A 436 -10.77 6.85 -2.75
C GLU A 436 -9.33 6.98 -2.25
N ALA A 437 -9.10 7.47 -1.02
CA ALA A 437 -7.77 7.61 -0.43
C ALA A 437 -7.79 7.20 1.04
N ASP A 438 -6.70 6.60 1.51
CA ASP A 438 -6.51 6.08 2.86
C ASP A 438 -5.57 6.94 3.73
N ASN A 439 -4.92 7.96 3.15
CA ASN A 439 -3.91 8.79 3.80
C ASN A 439 -4.48 9.97 4.61
N TRP A 440 -5.74 9.92 5.03
CA TRP A 440 -6.37 11.00 5.79
C TRP A 440 -7.27 10.48 6.91
N ARG A 441 -7.47 11.29 7.94
CA ARG A 441 -8.42 11.01 9.03
C ARG A 441 -9.00 12.30 9.61
N LEU A 442 -10.22 12.20 10.13
CA LEU A 442 -10.88 13.30 10.81
C LEU A 442 -10.57 13.26 12.30
N GLU A 443 -10.24 14.41 12.88
CA GLU A 443 -9.97 14.57 14.31
C GLU A 443 -10.91 15.61 14.93
N ALA A 444 -11.31 15.38 16.18
CA ALA A 444 -12.17 16.27 16.93
C ALA A 444 -11.72 16.39 18.39
N ASP A 445 -11.65 17.62 18.90
CA ASP A 445 -11.21 17.89 20.29
C ASP A 445 -12.27 17.60 21.36
N ASN A 446 -13.51 17.32 20.94
CA ASN A 446 -14.65 17.00 21.80
C ASN A 446 -15.51 15.93 21.13
N GLY A 447 -15.20 14.66 21.36
CA GLY A 447 -15.98 13.55 20.84
C GLY A 447 -15.12 12.43 20.27
N THR A 448 -15.69 11.71 19.30
CA THR A 448 -15.03 10.68 18.50
C THR A 448 -15.35 10.89 17.03
N THR A 449 -14.52 10.33 16.15
CA THR A 449 -14.69 10.38 14.70
C THR A 449 -14.78 8.97 14.12
N ASP A 450 -15.50 8.83 13.02
CA ASP A 450 -15.62 7.59 12.24
C ASP A 450 -15.82 7.96 10.76
N GLY A 451 -14.77 7.79 9.96
CA GLY A 451 -14.68 8.37 8.61
C GLY A 451 -14.92 9.88 8.63
N LEU A 452 -15.91 10.34 7.83
CA LEU A 452 -16.33 11.75 7.82
C LEU A 452 -17.36 12.12 8.91
N SER A 453 -17.68 11.21 9.83
CA SER A 453 -18.64 11.47 10.91
C SER A 453 -17.96 11.93 12.19
N VAL A 454 -18.54 12.93 12.85
CA VAL A 454 -18.17 13.37 14.20
C VAL A 454 -19.31 13.05 15.15
N THR A 455 -18.99 12.45 16.30
CA THR A 455 -19.92 12.25 17.42
C THR A 455 -19.42 13.05 18.62
N PRO A 456 -19.93 14.27 18.83
CA PRO A 456 -19.48 15.10 19.95
C PRO A 456 -19.81 14.49 21.31
N ALA A 457 -18.92 14.58 22.29
CA ALA A 457 -19.20 14.04 23.63
C ALA A 457 -20.09 14.99 24.46
N HIS A 458 -19.86 16.29 24.35
CA HIS A 458 -20.51 17.32 25.18
C HIS A 458 -20.99 18.52 24.36
N SER A 459 -22.02 19.20 24.87
CA SER A 459 -22.49 20.48 24.32
C SER A 459 -21.46 21.59 24.52
N GLY A 460 -21.42 22.57 23.60
CA GLY A 460 -20.46 23.66 23.64
C GLY A 460 -19.90 23.95 22.26
N GLU A 461 -18.58 23.86 22.13
CA GLU A 461 -17.87 23.97 20.85
C GLU A 461 -17.09 22.68 20.60
N VAL A 462 -16.91 22.35 19.33
CA VAL A 462 -16.00 21.30 18.85
C VAL A 462 -15.16 21.89 17.73
N ASN A 463 -13.85 21.73 17.82
CA ASN A 463 -12.94 21.97 16.72
C ASN A 463 -12.78 20.67 15.95
N VAL A 464 -12.96 20.73 14.64
CA VAL A 464 -12.78 19.58 13.76
C VAL A 464 -11.65 19.90 12.79
N SER A 465 -10.67 19.02 12.72
CA SER A 465 -9.52 19.10 11.82
C SER A 465 -9.43 17.84 10.98
N LEU A 466 -8.85 17.98 9.79
CA LEU A 466 -8.47 16.88 8.93
C LEU A 466 -6.96 16.69 9.06
N GLU A 467 -6.53 15.48 9.39
CA GLU A 467 -5.12 15.09 9.37
C GLU A 467 -4.86 14.37 8.06
N VAL A 468 -3.84 14.80 7.32
CA VAL A 468 -3.44 14.23 6.03
C VAL A 468 -1.99 13.83 6.13
N ASP A 469 -1.73 12.53 5.98
CA ASP A 469 -0.41 11.93 6.02
C ASP A 469 0.26 12.07 4.64
N SER A 470 1.52 12.52 4.65
CA SER A 470 2.33 12.71 3.45
C SER A 470 2.58 11.38 2.71
N PRO A 471 2.59 11.36 1.37
CA PRO A 471 2.96 10.16 0.61
C PRO A 471 4.45 9.78 0.75
N VAL A 472 5.29 10.69 1.24
CA VAL A 472 6.72 10.44 1.42
C VAL A 472 6.93 9.49 2.60
N THR A 473 7.55 8.36 2.31
CA THR A 473 7.78 7.30 3.30
C THR A 473 9.25 6.90 3.40
N ARG A 474 10.15 7.41 2.56
CA ARG A 474 11.60 7.18 2.69
C ARG A 474 12.31 8.16 3.63
N GLY A 475 13.25 7.67 4.43
CA GLY A 475 14.16 8.50 5.24
C GLY A 475 15.40 8.96 4.46
N GLN A 476 16.18 9.88 5.04
CA GLN A 476 17.43 10.42 4.44
C GLN A 476 18.46 9.35 4.05
N THR A 477 18.41 8.16 4.67
CA THR A 477 19.34 7.04 4.40
C THR A 477 18.66 5.83 3.73
N GLY A 478 17.39 5.98 3.31
CA GLY A 478 16.82 5.37 2.10
C GLY A 478 16.59 3.85 1.98
N LEU A 479 16.08 3.15 3.00
CA LEU A 479 15.48 1.81 2.79
C LEU A 479 14.27 1.50 3.67
N GLU A 480 14.27 1.97 4.90
CA GLU A 480 13.16 1.72 5.83
C GLU A 480 12.06 2.77 5.68
N PRO A 481 10.78 2.35 5.71
CA PRO A 481 9.68 3.29 5.84
C PRO A 481 9.89 4.14 7.10
N VAL A 482 9.87 5.46 6.98
CA VAL A 482 9.81 6.39 8.10
C VAL A 482 8.37 6.77 8.39
N THR A 483 8.14 7.28 9.61
CA THR A 483 6.85 7.85 9.98
C THR A 483 6.53 9.00 9.03
N GLN A 484 5.39 8.92 8.33
CA GLN A 484 4.89 9.97 7.46
C GLN A 484 4.71 11.28 8.23
N GLU A 485 5.05 12.40 7.60
CA GLU A 485 4.70 13.70 8.14
C GLU A 485 3.19 13.93 8.01
N THR A 486 2.53 14.28 9.11
CA THR A 486 1.09 14.59 9.12
C THR A 486 0.88 16.09 9.09
N SER A 487 0.19 16.58 8.06
CA SER A 487 -0.34 17.94 8.00
C SER A 487 -1.72 18.00 8.67
N ARG A 488 -2.06 19.14 9.27
CA ARG A 488 -3.34 19.34 9.96
C ARG A 488 -4.08 20.54 9.38
N VAL A 489 -5.25 20.28 8.79
CA VAL A 489 -6.12 21.28 8.17
C VAL A 489 -7.33 21.53 9.05
N GLU A 490 -7.47 22.75 9.58
CA GLU A 490 -8.61 23.13 10.41
C GLU A 490 -9.86 23.33 9.54
N LEU A 491 -10.87 22.45 9.69
CA LEU A 491 -12.14 22.55 8.97
C LEU A 491 -13.06 23.60 9.59
N GLY A 492 -12.92 23.79 10.91
CA GLY A 492 -13.52 24.89 11.64
C GLY A 492 -13.95 24.54 13.06
N ARG A 493 -14.52 25.56 13.72
CA ARG A 493 -15.12 25.46 15.04
C ARG A 493 -16.64 25.48 14.93
N PHE A 494 -17.28 24.45 15.46
CA PHE A 494 -18.72 24.23 15.36
C PHE A 494 -19.38 24.23 16.72
N LYS A 495 -20.62 24.72 16.79
CA LYS A 495 -21.41 24.68 18.02
C LYS A 495 -22.13 23.34 18.14
N VAL A 496 -21.99 22.71 19.31
CA VAL A 496 -22.65 21.45 19.64
C VAL A 496 -23.87 21.74 20.50
N ALA A 497 -25.04 21.35 20.00
CA ALA A 497 -26.29 21.44 20.73
C ALA A 497 -26.39 20.35 21.81
N GLN A 498 -26.94 20.70 22.98
CA GLN A 498 -27.16 19.77 24.08
C GLN A 498 -28.29 18.79 23.79
N ASP A 499 -29.44 19.30 23.33
CA ASP A 499 -30.66 18.50 23.18
C ASP A 499 -31.08 18.37 21.72
N ASP A 500 -31.42 19.47 21.03
CA ASP A 500 -31.90 19.47 19.64
C ASP A 500 -31.31 20.65 18.84
N CYS A 501 -31.35 20.57 17.52
CA CYS A 501 -30.92 21.65 16.63
C CYS A 501 -31.98 22.74 16.54
N MET A 502 -31.59 23.97 16.24
CA MET A 502 -32.57 24.95 15.77
C MET A 502 -33.14 24.46 14.43
N VAL A 503 -34.41 24.76 14.17
CA VAL A 503 -35.06 24.43 12.90
C VAL A 503 -35.42 25.72 12.20
N ARG A 504 -34.90 25.93 10.98
CA ARG A 504 -35.29 27.06 10.13
C ARG A 504 -36.19 26.57 9.00
N LEU A 505 -37.33 27.22 8.88
CA LEU A 505 -38.29 27.05 7.80
C LEU A 505 -38.22 28.28 6.89
N SER A 506 -38.03 28.07 5.59
CA SER A 506 -38.02 29.14 4.59
C SER A 506 -39.14 28.91 3.57
N VAL A 507 -39.93 29.95 3.30
CA VAL A 507 -40.98 29.94 2.27
C VAL A 507 -40.84 31.19 1.42
N GLY A 508 -40.25 31.04 0.24
CA GLY A 508 -39.80 32.17 -0.57
C GLY A 508 -38.86 33.09 0.23
N PRO A 509 -39.13 34.41 0.32
CA PRO A 509 -38.27 35.34 1.06
C PRO A 509 -38.51 35.36 2.58
N ALA A 510 -39.48 34.61 3.10
CA ALA A 510 -39.80 34.58 4.53
C ALA A 510 -39.02 33.47 5.24
N GLN A 511 -38.44 33.78 6.40
CA GLN A 511 -37.68 32.83 7.21
C GLN A 511 -38.19 32.79 8.65
N ALA A 512 -38.42 31.60 9.18
CA ALA A 512 -38.80 31.35 10.56
C ALA A 512 -37.79 30.38 11.20
N THR A 513 -37.16 30.76 12.32
CA THR A 513 -36.14 29.95 13.02
C THR A 513 -36.59 29.64 14.44
N TYR A 514 -36.85 28.37 14.73
CA TYR A 514 -37.20 27.84 16.06
C TYR A 514 -35.95 27.55 16.88
N THR A 515 -35.91 27.98 18.13
CA THR A 515 -34.75 27.78 19.02
C THR A 515 -34.58 26.31 19.41
N SER A 516 -33.34 25.88 19.68
CA SER A 516 -33.02 24.52 20.09
C SER A 516 -33.60 24.14 21.45
N ASP A 517 -33.68 25.09 22.38
CA ASP A 517 -34.30 24.93 23.71
C ASP A 517 -35.83 25.01 23.69
N GLY A 518 -36.42 25.24 22.51
CA GLY A 518 -37.85 25.41 22.32
C GLY A 518 -38.49 26.64 22.97
N SER A 519 -37.69 27.62 23.37
CA SER A 519 -38.16 28.82 24.04
C SER A 519 -38.92 29.81 23.14
N TYR A 520 -38.58 29.94 21.85
CA TYR A 520 -39.27 30.83 20.90
C TYR A 520 -38.94 30.57 19.41
N THR A 521 -39.68 31.22 18.50
CA THR A 521 -39.38 31.30 17.06
C THR A 521 -39.11 32.75 16.63
N GLU A 522 -38.03 32.99 15.87
CA GLU A 522 -37.76 34.25 15.15
C GLU A 522 -38.36 34.18 13.73
N TYR A 523 -39.22 35.12 13.36
CA TYR A 523 -39.71 35.35 12.00
C TYR A 523 -39.06 36.61 11.44
N ARG A 524 -38.18 36.45 10.46
CA ARG A 524 -37.40 37.54 9.88
C ARG A 524 -37.98 37.97 8.53
N THR A 525 -38.16 39.27 8.34
CA THR A 525 -38.54 39.86 7.05
C THR A 525 -37.29 40.26 6.26
N PRO A 526 -37.37 40.34 4.91
CA PRO A 526 -36.26 40.82 4.07
C PRO A 526 -35.76 42.23 4.44
N SER A 527 -36.62 43.05 5.05
CA SER A 527 -36.29 44.40 5.50
C SER A 527 -35.50 44.47 6.82
N GLY A 528 -35.05 43.33 7.36
CA GLY A 528 -34.28 43.26 8.61
C GLY A 528 -35.10 43.47 9.89
N ARG A 529 -36.45 43.41 9.82
CA ARG A 529 -37.32 43.40 11.01
C ARG A 529 -37.55 41.96 11.43
N ALA A 530 -37.62 41.71 12.74
CA ALA A 530 -37.85 40.37 13.27
C ALA A 530 -39.02 40.39 14.26
N LEU A 531 -39.93 39.43 14.12
CA LEU A 531 -40.99 39.13 15.07
C LEU A 531 -40.57 37.86 15.82
N TYR A 532 -40.74 37.84 17.14
CA TYR A 532 -40.41 36.69 17.97
C TYR A 532 -41.70 36.21 18.63
N PHE A 533 -41.95 34.91 18.57
CA PHE A 533 -43.12 34.28 19.19
C PHE A 533 -42.69 33.28 20.24
N LYS A 534 -43.27 33.44 21.44
CA LYS A 534 -43.25 32.48 22.56
C LYS A 534 -44.70 32.18 22.90
N GLN A 535 -44.98 31.05 23.55
CA GLN A 535 -46.35 30.73 23.95
C GLN A 535 -46.95 31.88 24.78
N GLY A 536 -48.04 32.48 24.28
CA GLY A 536 -48.73 33.60 24.92
C GLY A 536 -47.99 34.96 24.90
N ASP A 537 -46.86 35.08 24.21
CA ASP A 537 -46.10 36.34 24.14
C ASP A 537 -45.49 36.63 22.74
N ILE A 538 -45.34 37.91 22.42
CA ILE A 538 -44.74 38.39 21.18
C ILE A 538 -43.78 39.55 21.46
N ALA A 539 -42.63 39.52 20.79
CA ALA A 539 -41.66 40.62 20.78
C ALA A 539 -41.35 41.04 19.34
N VAL A 540 -41.02 42.32 19.16
CA VAL A 540 -40.67 42.87 17.84
C VAL A 540 -39.35 43.60 17.93
N TYR A 541 -38.44 43.27 17.01
CA TYR A 541 -37.18 43.97 16.81
C TYR A 541 -37.21 44.75 15.51
N LYS A 542 -36.84 46.02 15.57
CA LYS A 542 -36.60 46.89 14.41
C LYS A 542 -35.13 47.30 14.41
N GLN A 543 -34.67 47.92 13.33
CA GLN A 543 -33.28 48.40 13.22
C GLN A 543 -32.86 49.32 14.39
N SER A 544 -33.81 50.05 15.00
CA SER A 544 -33.57 50.92 16.16
C SER A 544 -33.64 50.21 17.52
N GLY A 545 -33.80 48.89 17.57
CA GLY A 545 -33.90 48.10 18.80
C GLY A 545 -35.24 47.42 19.04
N TRP A 546 -35.44 46.93 20.27
CA TRP A 546 -36.67 46.28 20.71
C TRP A 546 -37.83 47.27 20.81
N MET A 547 -38.95 46.92 20.20
CA MET A 547 -40.17 47.72 20.24
C MET A 547 -41.02 47.34 21.45
N PRO A 548 -41.38 48.28 22.34
CA PRO A 548 -42.33 48.01 23.41
C PRO A 548 -43.72 47.80 22.80
N ILE A 549 -44.37 46.70 23.19
CA ILE A 549 -45.75 46.37 22.79
C ILE A 549 -46.58 46.30 24.08
N PRO A 550 -47.58 47.17 24.25
CA PRO A 550 -48.48 47.10 25.41
C PRO A 550 -49.14 45.72 25.52
N ALA A 551 -49.32 45.21 26.74
CA ALA A 551 -49.91 43.88 26.97
C ALA A 551 -51.27 43.65 26.25
N PRO A 552 -52.21 44.63 26.21
CA PRO A 552 -53.45 44.46 25.45
C PRO A 552 -53.21 44.30 23.94
N ALA A 553 -52.20 44.97 23.40
CA ALA A 553 -51.83 44.87 22.00
C ALA A 553 -51.13 43.55 21.67
N LYS A 554 -50.34 42.99 22.59
CA LYS A 554 -49.77 41.63 22.45
C LYS A 554 -50.87 40.58 22.31
N GLN A 555 -51.86 40.61 23.20
CA GLN A 555 -53.00 39.68 23.18
C GLN A 555 -53.86 39.86 21.92
N MET A 556 -54.09 41.10 21.49
CA MET A 556 -54.81 41.37 20.25
C MET A 556 -54.07 40.84 19.01
N VAL A 557 -52.74 40.98 18.95
CA VAL A 557 -51.94 40.48 17.82
C VAL A 557 -51.91 38.96 17.82
N ILE A 558 -51.67 38.32 18.97
CA ILE A 558 -51.69 36.86 19.09
C ILE A 558 -53.06 36.33 18.64
N GLY A 559 -54.17 36.83 19.23
CA GLY A 559 -55.51 36.39 18.88
C GLY A 559 -55.89 36.60 17.41
N ARG A 560 -55.43 37.69 16.77
CA ARG A 560 -55.65 37.91 15.33
C ARG A 560 -54.87 36.96 14.43
N ILE A 561 -53.64 36.61 14.79
CA ILE A 561 -52.81 35.72 13.97
C ILE A 561 -53.30 34.28 14.12
N SER A 562 -53.64 33.86 15.34
CA SER A 562 -54.24 32.55 15.61
C SER A 562 -55.59 32.34 14.89
N GLY A 563 -56.37 33.41 14.71
CA GLY A 563 -57.65 33.40 13.98
C GLY A 563 -57.57 33.66 12.47
N SER A 564 -56.37 33.77 11.87
CA SER A 564 -56.23 34.15 10.46
C SER A 564 -56.52 33.00 9.48
N PRO A 565 -57.37 33.21 8.44
CA PRO A 565 -57.63 32.20 7.40
C PRO A 565 -56.40 31.89 6.53
N LEU A 566 -55.38 32.75 6.52
CA LEU A 566 -54.12 32.53 5.80
C LEU A 566 -53.30 31.40 6.45
N MET A 567 -53.38 31.27 7.77
CA MET A 567 -52.88 30.12 8.53
C MET A 567 -53.84 28.93 8.42
N GLY A 568 -55.16 29.19 8.40
CA GLY A 568 -56.19 28.19 8.16
C GLY A 568 -55.99 27.39 6.86
N GLY A 569 -55.49 27.99 5.78
CA GLY A 569 -55.21 27.30 4.52
C GLY A 569 -53.99 26.36 4.53
N LEU A 570 -52.98 26.66 5.36
CA LEU A 570 -51.82 25.78 5.60
C LEU A 570 -52.12 24.78 6.73
N ALA A 571 -53.02 25.12 7.65
CA ALA A 571 -53.40 24.29 8.79
C ALA A 571 -54.53 23.29 8.48
N GLN A 572 -55.54 23.64 7.67
CA GLN A 572 -56.73 22.79 7.41
C GLN A 572 -56.45 21.55 6.57
N GLY A 573 -55.40 21.55 5.74
CA GLY A 573 -54.98 20.34 5.01
C GLY A 573 -54.02 19.46 5.81
N ALA A 574 -53.46 20.01 6.89
CA ALA A 574 -52.30 19.46 7.57
C ALA A 574 -52.60 19.09 9.04
N LEU A 575 -52.95 20.03 9.91
CA LEU A 575 -53.19 19.83 11.35
C LEU A 575 -54.03 18.57 11.70
N LYS A 576 -53.71 17.81 12.76
CA LYS A 576 -54.75 16.99 13.45
C LYS A 576 -55.91 17.92 13.81
N GLU A 577 -57.15 17.42 13.77
CA GLU A 577 -58.36 18.17 14.10
C GLU A 577 -58.34 18.81 15.51
N ASP A 578 -57.36 18.47 16.36
CA ASP A 578 -57.23 18.95 17.74
C ASP A 578 -55.98 19.81 18.00
N ALA A 579 -55.22 20.21 16.97
CA ALA A 579 -54.01 21.00 17.17
C ALA A 579 -54.36 22.46 17.52
N ASP A 580 -54.04 22.87 18.75
CA ASP A 580 -54.27 24.23 19.22
C ASP A 580 -53.48 25.24 18.37
N THR A 581 -54.20 26.01 17.55
CA THR A 581 -53.62 26.96 16.59
C THR A 581 -52.77 28.03 17.30
N GLU A 582 -53.04 28.31 18.58
CA GLU A 582 -52.24 29.22 19.41
C GLU A 582 -50.86 28.64 19.78
N ALA A 583 -50.71 27.31 19.79
CA ALA A 583 -49.45 26.61 20.08
C ALA A 583 -48.56 26.39 18.85
N ILE A 584 -49.10 26.53 17.63
CA ILE A 584 -48.38 26.22 16.39
C ILE A 584 -47.42 27.35 15.99
N LEU A 585 -47.78 28.62 16.17
CA LEU A 585 -46.94 29.75 15.75
C LEU A 585 -45.59 29.81 16.50
N PRO A 586 -45.51 29.60 17.82
CA PRO A 586 -44.24 29.58 18.53
C PRO A 586 -43.33 28.42 18.16
N ALA A 587 -43.87 27.34 17.55
CA ALA A 587 -43.14 26.11 17.23
C ALA A 587 -43.21 25.71 15.75
N MET A 588 -43.65 26.59 14.85
CA MET A 588 -44.02 26.25 13.47
C MET A 588 -42.88 25.52 12.72
N PRO A 589 -41.62 25.99 12.73
CA PRO A 589 -40.55 25.28 12.04
C PRO A 589 -40.36 23.84 12.54
N LEU A 590 -40.37 23.64 13.87
CA LEU A 590 -40.23 22.32 14.49
C LEU A 590 -41.40 21.40 14.15
N GLU A 591 -42.63 21.90 14.25
CA GLU A 591 -43.84 21.11 13.96
C GLU A 591 -43.92 20.70 12.50
N PHE A 592 -43.57 21.59 11.58
CA PHE A 592 -43.50 21.25 10.15
C PHE A 592 -42.40 20.22 9.88
N SER A 593 -41.21 20.41 10.44
CA SER A 593 -40.10 19.45 10.32
C SER A 593 -40.50 18.06 10.82
N ARG A 594 -41.06 17.96 12.03
CA ARG A 594 -41.54 16.71 12.61
C ARG A 594 -42.62 16.08 11.75
N ARG A 595 -43.60 16.86 11.30
CA ARG A 595 -44.70 16.36 10.48
C ARG A 595 -44.22 15.73 9.17
N PHE A 596 -43.32 16.43 8.47
CA PHE A 596 -42.82 15.98 7.17
C PHE A 596 -41.67 14.99 7.26
N SER A 597 -41.12 14.75 8.46
CA SER A 597 -40.15 13.69 8.73
C SER A 597 -40.61 12.34 8.18
N TRP A 598 -39.64 11.55 7.73
CA TRP A 598 -39.92 10.25 7.14
C TRP A 598 -40.69 9.33 8.10
N LYS A 599 -40.32 9.35 9.39
CA LYS A 599 -40.98 8.59 10.46
C LYS A 599 -42.50 8.81 10.47
N ASN A 600 -42.94 10.06 10.35
CA ASN A 600 -44.35 10.42 10.38
C ASN A 600 -45.05 10.16 9.04
N ILE A 601 -44.40 10.47 7.90
CA ILE A 601 -44.95 10.20 6.57
C ILE A 601 -45.16 8.69 6.33
N ARG A 602 -44.18 7.86 6.72
CA ARG A 602 -44.28 6.40 6.63
C ARG A 602 -45.46 5.87 7.45
N LYS A 603 -45.62 6.36 8.69
CA LYS A 603 -46.73 5.95 9.56
C LYS A 603 -48.09 6.39 9.01
N ALA A 604 -48.21 7.61 8.51
CA ALA A 604 -49.45 8.11 7.92
C ALA A 604 -49.86 7.31 6.68
N THR A 605 -48.90 6.93 5.84
CA THR A 605 -49.19 6.18 4.61
C THR A 605 -49.53 4.72 4.89
N LEU A 606 -48.88 4.09 5.88
CA LEU A 606 -49.23 2.74 6.36
C LEU A 606 -50.69 2.67 6.84
N LEU A 607 -51.16 3.68 7.55
CA LEU A 607 -52.56 3.77 8.00
C LEU A 607 -53.55 3.89 6.82
N SER A 608 -53.11 4.38 5.66
CA SER A 608 -53.91 4.46 4.43
C SER A 608 -53.86 3.19 3.57
N GLY A 609 -53.17 2.12 4.02
CA GLY A 609 -53.04 0.86 3.29
C GLY A 609 -52.07 0.89 2.11
N LYS A 610 -51.29 1.96 1.94
CA LYS A 610 -50.29 2.11 0.87
C LYS A 610 -48.87 2.05 1.44
N LYS A 611 -47.94 1.41 0.73
CA LYS A 611 -46.51 1.49 1.06
C LYS A 611 -45.92 2.73 0.36
N THR A 612 -45.40 3.68 1.14
CA THR A 612 -44.57 4.77 0.58
C THR A 612 -43.19 4.22 0.24
N GLN A 613 -42.70 4.52 -0.96
CA GLN A 613 -41.33 4.24 -1.36
C GLN A 613 -40.52 5.53 -1.33
N ARG A 614 -39.23 5.41 -1.00
CA ARG A 614 -38.22 6.44 -1.20
C ARG A 614 -37.34 6.04 -2.38
N SER A 615 -36.93 7.01 -3.17
CA SER A 615 -35.89 6.87 -4.19
C SER A 615 -34.73 7.78 -3.85
N ALA A 616 -33.53 7.46 -4.31
CA ALA A 616 -32.40 8.39 -4.25
C ALA A 616 -32.77 9.70 -4.97
N ALA A 617 -32.30 10.83 -4.44
CA ALA A 617 -32.55 12.15 -5.01
C ALA A 617 -31.35 13.09 -4.77
N PRO A 618 -31.11 14.07 -5.65
CA PRO A 618 -30.08 15.08 -5.43
C PRO A 618 -30.35 15.91 -4.17
N CYS A 619 -29.32 16.13 -3.35
CA CYS A 619 -29.41 17.03 -2.21
C CYS A 619 -29.54 18.49 -2.67
N PRO A 620 -30.47 19.30 -2.13
CA PRO A 620 -30.69 20.69 -2.54
C PRO A 620 -29.49 21.65 -2.38
N GLY A 621 -28.39 21.24 -1.74
CA GLY A 621 -27.17 22.03 -1.55
C GLY A 621 -25.88 21.38 -2.08
N GLY A 622 -25.97 20.30 -2.87
CA GLY A 622 -24.84 19.40 -3.10
C GLY A 622 -24.71 18.37 -1.96
N GLY A 623 -24.11 17.21 -2.22
CA GLY A 623 -23.99 16.09 -1.29
C GLY A 623 -24.81 14.85 -1.66
N GLU A 624 -24.60 13.76 -0.93
CA GLU A 624 -25.16 12.43 -1.19
C GLU A 624 -26.08 11.92 -0.05
N GLY A 625 -26.72 10.77 -0.26
CA GLY A 625 -27.61 10.15 0.73
C GLY A 625 -29.01 10.76 0.83
N CYS A 626 -29.29 11.83 0.07
CA CYS A 626 -30.65 12.37 -0.02
C CYS A 626 -31.58 11.42 -0.74
N THR A 627 -32.82 11.44 -0.30
CA THR A 627 -33.88 10.60 -0.86
C THR A 627 -35.17 11.38 -0.95
N GLU A 628 -35.99 11.05 -1.92
CA GLU A 628 -37.25 11.71 -2.19
C GLU A 628 -38.42 10.76 -1.96
N THR A 629 -39.55 11.33 -1.53
CA THR A 629 -40.85 10.68 -1.62
C THR A 629 -41.91 11.67 -2.06
N VAL A 630 -43.03 11.16 -2.60
CA VAL A 630 -44.19 11.98 -2.94
C VAL A 630 -45.32 11.64 -1.98
N PHE A 631 -45.58 12.54 -1.04
CA PHE A 631 -46.68 12.43 -0.11
C PHE A 631 -47.96 13.04 -0.69
N ARG A 632 -49.09 12.33 -0.65
CA ARG A 632 -50.38 12.86 -1.09
C ARG A 632 -51.19 13.41 0.08
N MET A 633 -51.56 14.69 -0.02
CA MET A 633 -52.42 15.38 0.93
C MET A 633 -53.66 15.88 0.19
N GLY A 634 -54.77 15.14 0.30
CA GLY A 634 -55.96 15.37 -0.51
C GLY A 634 -55.67 15.21 -2.02
N PRO A 635 -56.05 16.18 -2.88
CA PRO A 635 -55.77 16.12 -4.31
C PRO A 635 -54.33 16.53 -4.67
N HIS A 636 -53.50 16.93 -3.70
CA HIS A 636 -52.18 17.48 -3.97
C HIS A 636 -51.06 16.45 -3.73
N ALA A 637 -50.11 16.39 -4.65
CA ALA A 637 -48.85 15.68 -4.49
C ALA A 637 -47.81 16.66 -3.92
N ILE A 638 -47.13 16.25 -2.85
CA ILE A 638 -46.10 17.00 -2.15
C ILE A 638 -44.81 16.19 -2.25
N PRO A 639 -43.93 16.50 -3.21
CA PRO A 639 -42.56 15.99 -3.24
C PRO A 639 -41.81 16.48 -2.00
N ILE A 640 -41.13 15.57 -1.31
CA ILE A 640 -40.32 15.85 -0.11
C ILE A 640 -38.96 15.19 -0.29
N ILE A 641 -37.89 15.97 -0.12
CA ILE A 641 -36.51 15.50 -0.07
C ILE A 641 -36.06 15.43 1.38
N TYR A 642 -35.37 14.36 1.74
CA TYR A 642 -34.84 14.08 3.07
C TYR A 642 -33.32 14.06 3.08
N ASP A 643 -32.73 14.41 4.22
CA ASP A 643 -31.31 14.15 4.50
C ASP A 643 -31.07 12.69 4.96
N ALA A 644 -29.81 12.36 5.21
CA ALA A 644 -29.40 11.05 5.72
C ALA A 644 -29.95 10.72 7.13
N GLN A 645 -30.38 11.74 7.89
CA GLN A 645 -31.02 11.59 9.20
C GLN A 645 -32.55 11.53 9.11
N ASP A 646 -33.12 11.31 7.92
CA ASP A 646 -34.56 11.20 7.69
C ASP A 646 -35.37 12.47 7.99
N ARG A 647 -34.70 13.62 8.05
CA ARG A 647 -35.30 14.94 8.27
C ARG A 647 -35.60 15.59 6.92
N PRO A 648 -36.74 16.30 6.76
CA PRO A 648 -37.06 16.97 5.51
C PRO A 648 -36.05 18.10 5.26
N LEU A 649 -35.54 18.21 4.03
CA LEU A 649 -34.74 19.35 3.55
C LEU A 649 -35.58 20.29 2.68
N ARG A 650 -36.47 19.73 1.87
CA ARG A 650 -37.32 20.50 0.96
C ARG A 650 -38.66 19.81 0.77
N ALA A 651 -39.74 20.57 0.77
CA ALA A 651 -41.08 20.13 0.38
C ALA A 651 -41.72 21.12 -0.59
N VAL A 652 -42.47 20.65 -1.59
CA VAL A 652 -43.11 21.54 -2.59
C VAL A 652 -44.62 21.57 -2.41
N PHE A 653 -45.17 22.73 -2.05
CA PHE A 653 -46.61 22.95 -1.88
C PHE A 653 -47.14 23.88 -2.96
N LYS A 654 -48.07 23.40 -3.81
CA LYS A 654 -48.68 24.22 -4.88
C LYS A 654 -47.62 24.99 -5.72
N ASN A 655 -46.53 24.31 -6.08
CA ASN A 655 -45.36 24.86 -6.78
C ASN A 655 -44.53 25.90 -6.01
N GLN A 656 -44.68 26.01 -4.69
CA GLN A 656 -43.82 26.81 -3.83
C GLN A 656 -42.89 25.90 -3.01
N PRO A 657 -41.55 26.08 -3.10
CA PRO A 657 -40.63 25.35 -2.25
C PRO A 657 -40.70 25.86 -0.82
N VAL A 658 -40.78 24.92 0.11
CA VAL A 658 -40.63 25.10 1.54
C VAL A 658 -39.34 24.38 1.93
N GLU A 659 -38.36 25.15 2.38
CA GLU A 659 -37.03 24.63 2.72
C GLU A 659 -36.88 24.54 4.23
N PHE A 660 -36.21 23.48 4.66
CA PHE A 660 -35.89 23.18 6.04
C PHE A 660 -34.38 23.18 6.17
N ALA A 661 -33.87 23.93 7.14
CA ALA A 661 -32.49 23.85 7.56
C ALA A 661 -32.43 23.51 9.05
N TYR A 662 -31.39 22.79 9.45
CA TYR A 662 -31.10 22.41 10.82
C TYR A 662 -29.74 22.95 11.20
N GLY A 663 -29.63 23.59 12.36
CA GLY A 663 -28.33 24.11 12.79
C GLY A 663 -28.37 24.99 14.01
N THR A 664 -27.33 25.82 14.15
CA THR A 664 -27.23 26.83 15.19
C THR A 664 -27.11 28.20 14.55
N TRP A 665 -28.07 29.09 14.79
CA TRP A 665 -28.03 30.45 14.24
C TRP A 665 -27.98 31.50 15.34
N PRO A 666 -27.32 32.64 15.08
CA PRO A 666 -27.40 33.79 15.97
C PRO A 666 -28.79 34.42 15.88
N ILE A 667 -29.69 34.01 16.76
CA ILE A 667 -31.01 34.61 16.97
C ILE A 667 -30.98 35.45 18.25
N ARG A 668 -31.61 36.63 18.23
CA ARG A 668 -31.61 37.50 19.41
C ARG A 668 -32.63 36.99 20.43
N ARG A 669 -32.31 37.08 21.71
CA ARG A 669 -33.23 36.80 22.80
C ARG A 669 -33.97 38.09 23.19
N PRO A 670 -35.32 38.12 23.13
CA PRO A 670 -36.07 39.28 23.60
C PRO A 670 -35.79 39.57 25.10
N PRO A 671 -35.77 40.85 25.52
CA PRO A 671 -35.56 41.20 26.92
C PRO A 671 -36.65 40.58 27.81
N GLY A 672 -36.23 39.84 28.84
CA GLY A 672 -37.14 39.19 29.79
C GLY A 672 -37.72 37.85 29.34
N TRP A 673 -37.26 37.28 28.21
CA TRP A 673 -37.65 35.94 27.75
C TRP A 673 -36.74 34.85 28.25
#